data_AF-A0A7C9NYF0-F1
#
_entry.id   AF-A0A7C9NYF0-F1
#
_cell.length_a   1.000
_cell.length_b   1.000
_cell.length_c   1.000
_cell.angle_alpha   90.00
_cell.angle_beta   90.00
_cell.angle_gamma   90.00
#
_symmetry.space_group_name_H-M   'P 1'
#
loop_
_entity.id
_entity.type
_entity.pdbx_description
1 polymer ?
#
loop_
_entity_poly.entity_id
_entity_poly.type
_entity_poly.pdbx_seq_one_letter_code
_entity_poly.pdbx_strand_id
1 'polypeptide(L)'
;MNNVFRLIWNRTLGRLVVASEAARSQHKAGNGSKQIGQPPMPIRQATESHVFAPLKPKILVLACATMLLLPLGISDAEARKFASDGGSCVSGGGGIAIGRLTTGNTTADPIDGSGTYSTVAGCNASGNNQSAATVYGTFSQVTGAGGAAFGFNVRAARWATAIGLESRATGVSGTALGFGSQATARNAVAIGGAGGDGTTPLAVADSTIASGLHSIAIGSNDVRGAQASQGEAIAIGGQATASGVRAVAIGADASADGAGDVAIGPEAVASGGGLSAIAVGRNASAVGSDAQAHGNSADASADFALAFGNFANASARNAAALGNSASATGVGASSFGNFASAQGANSTALGGGGVQGSFQGAQALADGATAIGGNNVRGAQAGGVNSIAVGGESSASDINAIAIGGGAQATNINAIAMGKDSEASGLDSLAIGQGAIASGEKSISIGFANEVSGTGSGAVGDPNIITGDGSYAVGNDNEIDADEAGAFGNRNVLAATAEGSRIIGNDNNIDVADAMVVGNNADVTEEGGVALGSGSVADTGAGIQGYNPTTSAADGLNAAIAATESTTGAVAVGDADNGVFRQITGVAAGSEDSDAVNVAQLKASEIHYFSVNDDNNPQGNYANDGATGANALAAGVNAEAVGDGDVAIGEGARVDGSTLGGSSVAVGQLSEVDGAADAAALGSRAQVSSGSDGGTAIGSEATVGTDSRNAISIGRLTSVGSNAWDSVALGSAALVGEGASGAISIGTLASNADGAFNSIALGIAANNTESGSVSIGSEASTTAGGAVAIGGSATATAANGVALGSESEADTAAGIAGYVPFGASATDTSAIEGTVAQRAAVDVGSRQITSVAAGTELDDAVNVSQLIAAQSKVEAGTNIAEVVESENPDGGTIYTVNADGTTVSAGTGVDVTPTGPDANNITDYEVALNQDTQDSLLLADSALQTVVTQIDGTEVKTLDQDDNVANFVTGDNIVLSDEAGGIKIATAEDVTFTTINSDSLAITGGPTLTGGGIDMNNTTISNLADGVDANDAVNLSQLEGAAAAARTEVEAGTNVASVDQTTGADGQDIYTVNADGASVSAGTGVDVVAAAPDA
;
A
#
# COMPACT_ATOMS: atom_id res chain seq x y z
N MET A 1 13.54 -46.69 4.08
CA MET A 1 12.49 -47.09 5.05
C MET A 1 13.16 -47.49 6.35
N ASN A 2 12.48 -47.20 7.47
CA ASN A 2 12.69 -47.72 8.82
C ASN A 2 14.09 -47.54 9.45
N ASN A 3 14.15 -46.69 10.47
CA ASN A 3 14.49 -47.13 11.83
C ASN A 3 13.55 -46.39 12.79
N VAL A 4 13.01 -47.11 13.78
CA VAL A 4 12.12 -46.53 14.80
C VAL A 4 12.98 -45.85 15.86
N PHE A 5 12.50 -44.75 16.46
CA PHE A 5 13.16 -44.17 17.63
C PHE A 5 12.12 -43.82 18.70
N ARG A 6 12.48 -43.91 19.99
CA ARG A 6 11.62 -43.52 21.14
C ARG A 6 12.32 -42.49 22.03
N LEU A 7 11.63 -41.41 22.40
CA LEU A 7 12.17 -40.38 23.30
C LEU A 7 12.15 -40.78 24.78
N ILE A 8 13.22 -40.45 25.51
CA ILE A 8 13.37 -40.62 26.97
C ILE A 8 14.06 -39.39 27.59
N TRP A 9 13.56 -38.84 28.72
CA TRP A 9 14.14 -37.63 29.35
C TRP A 9 15.48 -37.91 30.04
N ASN A 10 16.57 -37.39 29.47
CA ASN A 10 17.90 -37.42 30.06
C ASN A 10 18.10 -36.21 30.98
N ARG A 11 18.09 -36.44 32.30
CA ARG A 11 18.25 -35.39 33.32
C ARG A 11 19.61 -34.67 33.30
N THR A 12 20.67 -35.28 32.77
CA THR A 12 22.03 -34.70 32.76
C THR A 12 22.25 -33.76 31.58
N LEU A 13 21.55 -33.99 30.46
CA LEU A 13 21.48 -33.04 29.33
C LEU A 13 20.29 -32.08 29.42
N GLY A 14 19.33 -32.35 30.30
CA GLY A 14 18.12 -31.54 30.47
C GLY A 14 17.16 -31.62 29.28
N ARG A 15 17.13 -32.74 28.53
CA ARG A 15 16.26 -32.89 27.33
C ARG A 15 15.73 -34.33 27.17
N LEU A 16 14.59 -34.49 26.47
CA LEU A 16 14.14 -35.76 25.91
C LEU A 16 15.03 -36.15 24.71
N VAL A 17 15.46 -37.41 24.66
CA VAL A 17 16.41 -37.93 23.64
C VAL A 17 15.79 -39.14 22.94
N VAL A 18 15.69 -39.09 21.60
CA VAL A 18 15.28 -40.22 20.74
C VAL A 18 16.44 -41.20 20.57
N ALA A 19 16.23 -42.49 20.80
CA ALA A 19 17.22 -43.55 20.54
C ALA A 19 16.68 -44.60 19.54
N SER A 20 17.53 -45.07 18.61
CA SER A 20 17.13 -45.92 17.47
C SER A 20 16.98 -47.40 17.83
N GLU A 21 15.94 -48.02 17.26
CA GLU A 21 15.86 -49.45 17.02
C GLU A 21 16.35 -49.74 15.59
N ALA A 22 17.34 -50.62 15.43
CA ALA A 22 18.13 -50.75 14.20
C ALA A 22 17.75 -51.95 13.31
N ALA A 23 17.45 -51.69 12.03
CA ALA A 23 16.92 -52.65 11.06
C ALA A 23 17.69 -52.73 9.71
N ARG A 24 18.81 -53.47 9.73
CA ARG A 24 19.31 -54.37 8.65
C ARG A 24 19.26 -53.96 7.14
N SER A 25 20.49 -53.93 6.56
CA SER A 25 20.91 -54.62 5.30
C SER A 25 20.47 -54.04 3.93
N GLN A 26 21.22 -54.08 2.81
CA GLN A 26 21.98 -55.19 2.18
C GLN A 26 23.06 -54.74 1.15
N HIS A 27 24.06 -55.61 0.94
CA HIS A 27 24.81 -55.95 -0.31
C HIS A 27 24.95 -55.02 -1.55
N LYS A 28 26.21 -54.61 -1.85
CA LYS A 28 27.10 -55.14 -2.93
C LYS A 28 26.64 -55.17 -4.43
N ALA A 29 27.26 -54.37 -5.32
CA ALA A 29 27.97 -54.78 -6.59
C ALA A 29 27.92 -53.81 -7.83
N GLY A 30 29.07 -53.58 -8.49
CA GLY A 30 29.23 -53.19 -9.93
C GLY A 30 28.94 -51.74 -10.34
N ASN A 31 29.20 -51.25 -11.58
CA ASN A 31 30.10 -51.63 -12.70
C ASN A 31 29.97 -50.57 -13.84
N GLY A 32 30.97 -50.19 -14.67
CA GLY A 32 32.41 -50.51 -14.75
C GLY A 32 33.02 -50.42 -16.18
N SER A 33 34.31 -50.01 -16.27
CA SER A 33 35.27 -50.08 -17.41
C SER A 33 35.25 -49.06 -18.60
N LYS A 34 36.46 -48.53 -18.92
CA LYS A 34 36.97 -48.22 -20.28
C LYS A 34 38.52 -48.12 -20.25
N GLN A 35 39.20 -48.51 -21.34
CA GLN A 35 40.66 -48.42 -21.58
C GLN A 35 40.95 -47.27 -22.60
N ILE A 36 42.14 -46.94 -23.15
CA ILE A 36 43.42 -47.65 -23.43
C ILE A 36 44.56 -46.61 -23.61
N GLY A 37 45.85 -46.93 -23.34
CA GLY A 37 47.00 -46.23 -24.00
C GLY A 37 48.31 -46.04 -23.17
N GLN A 38 49.47 -46.39 -23.74
CA GLN A 38 50.85 -46.12 -23.24
C GLN A 38 51.59 -45.20 -24.24
N PRO A 39 52.61 -44.37 -23.89
CA PRO A 39 54.01 -44.79 -23.58
C PRO A 39 54.78 -43.82 -22.61
N PRO A 40 56.13 -43.74 -22.57
CA PRO A 40 57.17 -44.76 -22.29
C PRO A 40 58.00 -44.45 -20.99
N MET A 41 58.98 -45.32 -20.64
CA MET A 41 59.92 -45.10 -19.51
C MET A 41 61.07 -44.12 -19.81
N PRO A 42 61.81 -43.69 -18.77
CA PRO A 42 63.22 -44.12 -18.69
C PRO A 42 63.62 -44.85 -17.39
N ILE A 43 64.69 -45.63 -17.48
CA ILE A 43 65.16 -46.65 -16.51
C ILE A 43 66.13 -46.07 -15.47
N ARG A 44 66.07 -46.55 -14.21
CA ARG A 44 67.27 -46.86 -13.41
C ARG A 44 67.03 -47.95 -12.33
N GLN A 45 68.08 -48.75 -12.12
CA GLN A 45 68.25 -49.93 -11.24
C GLN A 45 67.47 -49.87 -9.91
N ALA A 46 66.69 -50.88 -9.50
CA ALA A 46 67.10 -52.21 -8.97
C ALA A 46 67.82 -52.10 -7.61
N THR A 47 67.49 -52.90 -6.58
CA THR A 47 67.14 -54.34 -6.60
C THR A 47 65.79 -54.76 -6.00
N GLU A 48 65.39 -55.98 -6.36
CA GLU A 48 64.14 -56.69 -6.04
C GLU A 48 64.24 -57.43 -4.65
N SER A 49 63.27 -58.21 -4.14
CA SER A 49 62.05 -58.83 -4.69
C SER A 49 61.09 -59.25 -3.57
N HIS A 50 59.79 -59.44 -3.86
CA HIS A 50 58.92 -60.41 -3.17
C HIS A 50 57.71 -60.80 -4.04
N VAL A 51 57.69 -62.03 -4.59
CA VAL A 51 56.52 -62.67 -5.22
C VAL A 51 56.53 -64.16 -4.85
N PHE A 52 55.37 -64.73 -4.51
CA PHE A 52 55.23 -66.15 -4.16
C PHE A 52 55.17 -67.05 -5.42
N ALA A 53 55.96 -68.11 -5.44
CA ALA A 53 55.95 -69.18 -6.47
C ALA A 53 56.29 -70.56 -5.84
N PRO A 54 55.95 -71.71 -6.47
CA PRO A 54 55.53 -72.88 -5.68
C PRO A 54 56.49 -74.10 -5.63
N LEU A 55 56.31 -74.88 -4.56
CA LEU A 55 56.49 -76.34 -4.42
C LEU A 55 57.74 -77.04 -5.00
N LYS A 56 58.57 -77.58 -4.10
CA LYS A 56 59.07 -78.98 -4.17
C LYS A 56 59.46 -79.50 -2.76
N PRO A 57 59.24 -80.78 -2.43
CA PRO A 57 59.31 -81.25 -1.04
C PRO A 57 60.73 -81.68 -0.61
N LYS A 58 61.15 -81.29 0.60
CA LYS A 58 62.27 -81.94 1.32
C LYS A 58 62.00 -82.03 2.83
N ILE A 59 61.59 -83.22 3.24
CA ILE A 59 61.93 -83.93 4.49
C ILE A 59 61.77 -83.16 5.82
N LEU A 60 60.71 -83.52 6.53
CA LEU A 60 60.59 -83.45 7.99
C LEU A 60 61.80 -84.13 8.68
N VAL A 61 62.55 -83.38 9.50
CA VAL A 61 63.47 -83.98 10.50
C VAL A 61 63.14 -83.44 11.88
N LEU A 62 62.75 -84.35 12.76
CA LEU A 62 62.55 -84.15 14.19
C LEU A 62 63.90 -83.92 14.88
N ALA A 63 64.01 -82.86 15.69
CA ALA A 63 65.19 -82.57 16.50
C ALA A 63 64.83 -82.48 18.00
N CYS A 64 64.24 -83.56 18.52
CA CYS A 64 64.12 -83.82 19.96
C CYS A 64 64.96 -85.07 20.31
N ALA A 65 65.38 -85.16 21.58
CA ALA A 65 66.12 -86.27 22.18
C ALA A 65 67.57 -86.54 21.70
N THR A 66 68.53 -85.97 22.44
CA THR A 66 69.74 -86.71 22.87
C THR A 66 69.98 -86.51 24.37
N MET A 67 69.12 -87.11 25.19
CA MET A 67 69.50 -87.58 26.53
C MET A 67 69.68 -89.11 26.43
N LEU A 68 70.48 -89.69 27.34
CA LEU A 68 71.07 -91.04 27.28
C LEU A 68 72.13 -91.16 26.16
N LEU A 69 73.28 -91.83 26.34
CA LEU A 69 73.78 -92.67 27.45
C LEU A 69 75.31 -92.52 27.59
N LEU A 70 75.80 -92.53 28.83
CA LEU A 70 77.00 -93.30 29.19
C LEU A 70 76.70 -94.00 30.54
N PRO A 71 76.86 -95.34 30.63
CA PRO A 71 76.42 -96.09 31.80
C PRO A 71 77.52 -96.20 32.88
N LEU A 72 77.15 -95.93 34.13
CA LEU A 72 77.80 -96.48 35.32
C LEU A 72 76.74 -96.55 36.43
N GLY A 73 76.42 -97.74 36.91
CA GLY A 73 75.36 -97.98 37.89
C GLY A 73 75.86 -97.88 39.33
N ILE A 74 75.15 -97.10 40.15
CA ILE A 74 75.25 -97.06 41.62
C ILE A 74 73.89 -96.68 42.20
N SER A 75 73.65 -97.08 43.45
CA SER A 75 72.38 -96.89 44.15
C SER A 75 72.32 -95.60 44.97
N ASP A 76 71.13 -95.33 45.50
CA ASP A 76 70.83 -94.52 46.69
C ASP A 76 71.11 -93.00 46.67
N ALA A 77 70.00 -92.26 46.69
CA ALA A 77 69.71 -91.12 47.56
C ALA A 77 70.56 -89.82 47.53
N GLU A 78 71.74 -89.77 46.90
CA GLU A 78 72.56 -88.54 46.87
C GLU A 78 72.47 -87.78 45.55
N ALA A 79 72.26 -86.46 45.64
CA ALA A 79 72.08 -85.58 44.49
C ALA A 79 73.32 -85.52 43.60
N ARG A 80 73.15 -85.84 42.30
CA ARG A 80 74.26 -85.92 41.33
C ARG A 80 74.79 -84.53 40.98
N LYS A 81 75.75 -84.03 41.78
CA LYS A 81 76.46 -82.77 41.53
C LYS A 81 77.10 -82.76 40.15
N PHE A 82 76.88 -81.69 39.39
CA PHE A 82 77.60 -81.38 38.14
C PHE A 82 78.75 -80.38 38.36
N ALA A 83 79.26 -80.31 39.59
CA ALA A 83 80.53 -79.68 39.95
C ALA A 83 81.39 -80.74 40.64
N SER A 84 82.63 -80.92 40.19
CA SER A 84 83.57 -81.90 40.74
C SER A 84 84.40 -81.29 41.87
N ASP A 85 84.35 -81.88 43.06
CA ASP A 85 85.43 -81.89 44.05
C ASP A 85 86.11 -80.54 44.34
N GLY A 86 85.31 -79.47 44.54
CA GLY A 86 85.80 -78.12 44.85
C GLY A 86 86.29 -77.32 43.64
N GLY A 87 86.06 -77.80 42.41
CA GLY A 87 86.35 -77.10 41.17
C GLY A 87 85.53 -75.82 41.01
N SER A 88 86.23 -74.69 40.86
CA SER A 88 85.59 -73.38 40.64
C SER A 88 84.96 -73.27 39.25
N CYS A 89 83.77 -72.67 39.15
CA CYS A 89 83.03 -72.57 37.90
C CYS A 89 83.45 -71.38 37.05
N VAL A 90 84.76 -71.29 36.78
CA VAL A 90 85.39 -70.22 36.00
C VAL A 90 86.50 -70.78 35.11
N SER A 91 86.60 -70.26 33.88
CA SER A 91 87.72 -70.49 32.96
C SER A 91 88.53 -69.21 32.69
N GLY A 92 88.22 -68.12 33.40
CA GLY A 92 88.81 -66.79 33.28
C GLY A 92 88.33 -65.90 34.44
N GLY A 93 88.93 -64.71 34.60
CA GLY A 93 88.63 -63.81 35.71
C GLY A 93 87.18 -63.31 35.73
N GLY A 94 86.56 -63.25 36.91
CA GLY A 94 85.19 -62.77 37.11
C GLY A 94 85.06 -61.28 36.82
N GLY A 95 83.97 -60.91 36.14
CA GLY A 95 83.69 -59.53 35.72
C GLY A 95 83.03 -59.40 34.34
N ILE A 96 82.86 -60.50 33.61
CA ILE A 96 82.12 -60.51 32.33
C ILE A 96 80.63 -60.28 32.62
N ALA A 97 80.06 -59.23 32.04
CA ALA A 97 78.62 -58.99 32.05
C ALA A 97 77.91 -59.93 31.07
N ILE A 98 76.81 -60.56 31.50
CA ILE A 98 75.98 -61.43 30.65
C ILE A 98 74.58 -60.84 30.61
N GLY A 99 74.22 -60.24 29.47
CA GLY A 99 73.03 -59.40 29.37
C GLY A 99 73.14 -58.21 30.34
N ARG A 100 72.30 -58.20 31.38
CA ARG A 100 72.26 -57.11 32.36
C ARG A 100 73.22 -57.26 33.53
N LEU A 101 73.72 -58.48 33.77
CA LEU A 101 74.19 -58.88 35.09
C LEU A 101 75.69 -59.18 35.09
N THR A 102 76.42 -58.47 35.96
CA THR A 102 77.82 -58.75 36.29
C THR A 102 77.87 -59.58 37.57
N THR A 103 77.92 -60.90 37.43
CA THR A 103 78.05 -61.82 38.58
C THR A 103 79.51 -61.97 39.00
N GLY A 104 79.79 -61.90 40.30
CA GLY A 104 81.09 -62.31 40.85
C GLY A 104 81.34 -63.81 40.70
N ASN A 105 82.61 -64.23 40.86
CA ASN A 105 82.99 -65.64 40.89
C ASN A 105 82.18 -66.40 41.95
N THR A 106 81.76 -67.63 41.62
CA THR A 106 81.15 -68.53 42.60
C THR A 106 81.78 -69.92 42.56
N THR A 107 82.07 -70.42 43.76
CA THR A 107 82.45 -71.82 44.05
C THR A 107 81.35 -72.54 44.82
N ALA A 108 80.12 -71.98 44.85
CA ALA A 108 79.00 -72.61 45.51
C ALA A 108 78.49 -73.78 44.66
N ASP A 109 78.48 -74.97 45.25
CA ASP A 109 77.82 -76.15 44.70
C ASP A 109 76.33 -75.89 44.40
N PRO A 110 75.71 -76.64 43.47
CA PRO A 110 74.26 -76.72 43.37
C PRO A 110 73.65 -77.16 44.71
N ILE A 111 72.68 -76.41 45.21
CA ILE A 111 71.87 -76.77 46.39
C ILE A 111 70.62 -77.49 45.90
N ASP A 112 70.44 -78.74 46.32
CA ASP A 112 69.28 -79.55 45.92
C ASP A 112 67.93 -78.94 46.37
N GLY A 113 66.86 -79.44 45.75
CA GLY A 113 65.53 -79.45 46.35
C GLY A 113 65.46 -80.42 47.53
N SER A 114 64.29 -80.98 47.77
CA SER A 114 64.04 -81.86 48.92
C SER A 114 64.49 -83.32 48.74
N GLY A 115 65.50 -83.59 47.89
CA GLY A 115 65.89 -84.95 47.47
C GLY A 115 64.79 -85.75 46.75
N THR A 116 63.63 -85.14 46.51
CA THR A 116 62.37 -85.82 46.19
C THR A 116 61.88 -85.41 44.82
N TYR A 117 62.20 -86.24 43.82
CA TYR A 117 61.95 -86.01 42.39
C TYR A 117 62.58 -84.73 41.82
N SER A 118 63.54 -84.12 42.53
CA SER A 118 64.29 -82.94 42.08
C SER A 118 65.39 -83.29 41.07
N THR A 119 65.83 -82.31 40.29
CA THR A 119 67.07 -82.38 39.52
C THR A 119 67.65 -80.96 39.41
N VAL A 120 68.81 -80.73 40.03
CA VAL A 120 69.48 -79.43 40.09
C VAL A 120 70.90 -79.55 39.54
N ALA A 121 71.22 -78.78 38.51
CA ALA A 121 72.54 -78.76 37.88
C ALA A 121 72.96 -77.33 37.51
N GLY A 122 74.24 -77.01 37.67
CA GLY A 122 74.81 -75.67 37.49
C GLY A 122 75.28 -75.04 38.80
N CYS A 123 76.24 -74.12 38.72
CA CYS A 123 76.89 -73.61 39.93
C CYS A 123 76.08 -72.48 40.57
N ASN A 124 76.01 -72.47 41.90
CA ASN A 124 75.09 -71.63 42.67
C ASN A 124 73.62 -71.74 42.20
N ALA A 125 73.25 -72.87 41.57
CA ALA A 125 71.87 -73.21 41.27
C ALA A 125 71.18 -73.72 42.53
N SER A 126 69.88 -73.47 42.68
CA SER A 126 69.15 -73.89 43.89
C SER A 126 67.75 -74.43 43.59
N GLY A 127 67.49 -75.67 44.03
CA GLY A 127 66.15 -76.23 44.14
C GLY A 127 65.40 -75.75 45.39
N ASN A 128 66.05 -74.95 46.26
CA ASN A 128 65.49 -74.29 47.44
C ASN A 128 64.60 -75.19 48.33
N ASN A 129 65.05 -76.43 48.56
CA ASN A 129 64.33 -77.48 49.30
C ASN A 129 62.90 -77.76 48.81
N GLN A 130 62.60 -77.52 47.52
CA GLN A 130 61.32 -77.81 46.90
C GLN A 130 61.27 -79.24 46.32
N SER A 131 60.08 -79.84 46.26
CA SER A 131 59.85 -81.13 45.61
C SER A 131 59.57 -80.97 44.11
N ALA A 132 59.98 -81.97 43.31
CA ALA A 132 59.87 -81.96 41.85
C ALA A 132 60.49 -80.72 41.15
N ALA A 133 61.45 -80.06 41.80
CA ALA A 133 62.12 -78.89 41.25
C ALA A 133 63.11 -79.28 40.15
N THR A 134 62.98 -78.66 38.96
CA THR A 134 63.91 -78.86 37.84
C THR A 134 64.71 -77.58 37.60
N VAL A 135 66.04 -77.64 37.75
CA VAL A 135 66.93 -76.49 37.59
C VAL A 135 68.16 -76.88 36.78
N TYR A 136 68.37 -76.19 35.65
CA TYR A 136 69.54 -76.38 34.79
C TYR A 136 70.17 -75.03 34.42
N GLY A 137 71.27 -74.69 35.08
CA GLY A 137 72.16 -73.58 34.73
C GLY A 137 72.53 -72.66 35.91
N THR A 138 73.59 -71.90 35.72
CA THR A 138 74.28 -71.13 36.78
C THR A 138 73.40 -70.02 37.37
N PHE A 139 73.45 -69.86 38.70
CA PHE A 139 72.64 -68.90 39.49
C PHE A 139 71.10 -69.09 39.40
N SER A 140 70.60 -70.10 38.69
CA SER A 140 69.16 -70.30 38.48
C SER A 140 68.48 -70.99 39.67
N GLN A 141 67.21 -70.65 39.93
CA GLN A 141 66.53 -71.01 41.17
C GLN A 141 65.05 -71.41 40.94
N VAL A 142 64.60 -72.44 41.64
CA VAL A 142 63.17 -72.76 41.79
C VAL A 142 62.70 -72.39 43.19
N THR A 143 61.58 -71.68 43.30
CA THR A 143 61.05 -71.15 44.58
C THR A 143 59.74 -71.78 45.02
N GLY A 144 59.19 -72.74 44.25
CA GLY A 144 58.01 -73.52 44.64
C GLY A 144 57.96 -74.88 43.96
N ALA A 145 57.29 -75.85 44.59
CA ALA A 145 57.21 -77.23 44.10
C ALA A 145 56.77 -77.36 42.64
N GLY A 146 57.40 -78.28 41.89
CA GLY A 146 57.13 -78.50 40.47
C GLY A 146 57.48 -77.32 39.55
N GLY A 147 58.27 -76.35 40.00
CA GLY A 147 58.82 -75.30 39.15
C GLY A 147 59.99 -75.79 38.29
N ALA A 148 60.14 -75.20 37.11
CA ALA A 148 61.17 -75.55 36.14
C ALA A 148 61.93 -74.32 35.62
N ALA A 149 63.25 -74.26 35.83
CA ALA A 149 64.11 -73.14 35.48
C ALA A 149 65.31 -73.59 34.62
N PHE A 150 65.42 -73.07 33.40
CA PHE A 150 66.48 -73.43 32.45
C PHE A 150 67.24 -72.19 31.94
N GLY A 151 68.55 -72.16 32.14
CA GLY A 151 69.45 -71.10 31.68
C GLY A 151 70.18 -70.37 32.82
N PHE A 152 70.51 -69.09 32.64
CA PHE A 152 71.40 -68.34 33.55
C PHE A 152 70.62 -67.29 34.37
N ASN A 153 70.77 -67.31 35.70
CA ASN A 153 70.04 -66.45 36.66
C ASN A 153 68.50 -66.45 36.45
N VAL A 154 67.94 -67.59 36.09
CA VAL A 154 66.51 -67.79 35.82
C VAL A 154 65.76 -68.13 37.11
N ARG A 155 64.49 -67.70 37.25
CA ARG A 155 63.66 -68.01 38.43
C ARG A 155 62.27 -68.54 38.05
N ALA A 156 61.88 -69.66 38.66
CA ALA A 156 60.55 -70.26 38.49
C ALA A 156 59.88 -70.58 39.84
N ALA A 157 58.62 -70.16 40.00
CA ALA A 157 57.78 -70.48 41.16
C ALA A 157 57.03 -71.81 41.01
N ARG A 158 56.08 -72.08 41.91
CA ARG A 158 55.26 -73.32 41.93
C ARG A 158 54.56 -73.54 40.59
N TRP A 159 54.79 -74.69 39.97
CA TRP A 159 54.30 -75.10 38.64
C TRP A 159 54.69 -74.16 37.49
N ALA A 160 55.60 -73.21 37.71
CA ALA A 160 55.98 -72.23 36.70
C ALA A 160 57.13 -72.74 35.83
N THR A 161 57.18 -72.28 34.58
CA THR A 161 58.27 -72.60 33.64
C THR A 161 58.97 -71.31 33.22
N ALA A 162 60.28 -71.22 33.47
CA ALA A 162 61.12 -70.10 33.07
C ALA A 162 62.32 -70.59 32.24
N ILE A 163 62.53 -70.02 31.05
CA ILE A 163 63.56 -70.47 30.10
C ILE A 163 64.26 -69.27 29.45
N GLY A 164 65.58 -69.16 29.62
CA GLY A 164 66.41 -68.19 28.90
C GLY A 164 67.56 -67.61 29.73
N LEU A 165 67.89 -66.35 29.47
CA LEU A 165 68.77 -65.54 30.32
C LEU A 165 67.88 -64.67 31.22
N GLU A 166 68.10 -64.66 32.53
CA GLU A 166 67.41 -63.79 33.50
C GLU A 166 65.86 -63.84 33.55
N SER A 167 65.26 -64.83 32.88
CA SER A 167 63.81 -65.03 32.81
C SER A 167 63.21 -65.32 34.20
N ARG A 168 62.02 -64.77 34.48
CA ARG A 168 61.35 -64.83 35.78
C ARG A 168 59.88 -65.22 35.62
N ALA A 169 59.58 -66.50 35.79
CA ALA A 169 58.21 -66.98 35.99
C ALA A 169 57.93 -67.08 37.50
N THR A 170 57.85 -65.94 38.19
CA THR A 170 57.63 -65.89 39.65
C THR A 170 56.17 -66.04 40.05
N GLY A 171 55.23 -65.95 39.10
CA GLY A 171 53.82 -66.26 39.30
C GLY A 171 53.55 -67.77 39.36
N VAL A 172 52.57 -68.20 40.17
CA VAL A 172 52.15 -69.60 40.22
C VAL A 172 51.60 -70.03 38.85
N SER A 173 52.11 -71.13 38.30
CA SER A 173 51.81 -71.58 36.93
C SER A 173 52.11 -70.54 35.83
N GLY A 174 53.00 -69.58 36.09
CA GLY A 174 53.46 -68.62 35.09
C GLY A 174 54.39 -69.27 34.05
N THR A 175 54.41 -68.73 32.84
CA THR A 175 55.33 -69.15 31.76
C THR A 175 56.14 -67.96 31.28
N ALA A 176 57.47 -68.00 31.42
CA ALA A 176 58.38 -66.98 30.92
C ALA A 176 59.40 -67.59 29.95
N LEU A 177 59.46 -67.08 28.73
CA LEU A 177 60.32 -67.59 27.66
C LEU A 177 61.07 -66.44 26.96
N GLY A 178 62.40 -66.49 27.03
CA GLY A 178 63.30 -65.51 26.41
C GLY A 178 64.00 -64.60 27.42
N PHE A 179 65.01 -63.85 26.95
CA PHE A 179 65.88 -63.03 27.79
C PHE A 179 65.08 -61.99 28.60
N GLY A 180 65.20 -61.98 29.92
CA GLY A 180 64.56 -60.98 30.78
C GLY A 180 63.02 -61.01 30.79
N SER A 181 62.38 -62.01 30.19
CA SER A 181 60.92 -62.20 30.21
C SER A 181 60.39 -62.37 31.64
N GLN A 182 59.26 -61.73 31.97
CA GLN A 182 58.71 -61.67 33.33
C GLN A 182 57.23 -62.05 33.37
N ALA A 183 56.93 -63.27 33.82
CA ALA A 183 55.58 -63.74 34.14
C ALA A 183 55.40 -63.75 35.67
N THR A 184 55.01 -62.62 36.25
CA THR A 184 55.08 -62.41 37.70
C THR A 184 53.79 -62.75 38.45
N ALA A 185 52.65 -62.83 37.75
CA ALA A 185 51.35 -63.17 38.31
C ALA A 185 50.84 -64.58 37.93
N ARG A 186 49.79 -65.04 38.62
CA ARG A 186 49.24 -66.39 38.46
C ARG A 186 48.72 -66.62 37.02
N ASN A 187 49.13 -67.74 36.43
CA ASN A 187 48.82 -68.14 35.04
C ASN A 187 49.25 -67.10 33.98
N ALA A 188 50.17 -66.18 34.30
CA ALA A 188 50.64 -65.18 33.34
C ALA A 188 51.62 -65.80 32.32
N VAL A 189 51.61 -65.31 31.08
CA VAL A 189 52.44 -65.81 29.97
C VAL A 189 53.24 -64.65 29.37
N ALA A 190 54.57 -64.67 29.51
CA ALA A 190 55.50 -63.68 28.95
C ALA A 190 56.46 -64.35 27.96
N ILE A 191 56.34 -64.06 26.67
CA ILE A 191 57.14 -64.67 25.60
C ILE A 191 57.80 -63.56 24.78
N GLY A 192 59.10 -63.34 24.95
CA GLY A 192 59.83 -62.26 24.29
C GLY A 192 61.18 -61.97 24.95
N GLY A 193 61.86 -60.90 24.51
CA GLY A 193 63.23 -60.61 24.92
C GLY A 193 63.47 -59.16 25.34
N ALA A 194 64.27 -58.98 26.39
CA ALA A 194 64.93 -57.73 26.78
C ALA A 194 66.14 -57.40 25.87
N GLY A 195 66.12 -57.84 24.61
CA GLY A 195 67.29 -57.86 23.72
C GLY A 195 67.75 -56.49 23.23
N GLY A 196 66.83 -55.52 23.16
CA GLY A 196 67.09 -54.19 22.61
C GLY A 196 67.55 -54.25 21.15
N ASP A 197 68.44 -53.35 20.79
CA ASP A 197 69.15 -53.32 19.50
C ASP A 197 70.11 -54.51 19.27
N GLY A 198 70.15 -55.47 20.20
CA GLY A 198 71.10 -56.59 20.21
C GLY A 198 72.49 -56.25 20.75
N THR A 199 72.77 -55.00 21.10
CA THR A 199 74.03 -54.57 21.73
C THR A 199 73.83 -54.07 23.16
N THR A 200 72.67 -53.49 23.44
CA THR A 200 72.26 -52.91 24.73
C THR A 200 70.92 -53.51 25.19
N PRO A 201 70.88 -54.25 26.32
CA PRO A 201 69.62 -54.76 26.85
C PRO A 201 68.64 -53.66 27.29
N LEU A 202 67.35 -53.84 26.99
CA LEU A 202 66.23 -52.99 27.42
C LEU A 202 66.19 -52.83 28.94
N ALA A 203 65.45 -51.87 29.54
CA ALA A 203 65.29 -51.83 31.01
C ALA A 203 64.55 -53.06 31.56
N VAL A 204 64.58 -53.29 32.88
CA VAL A 204 63.77 -54.38 33.49
C VAL A 204 62.28 -54.06 33.37
N ALA A 205 61.92 -52.78 33.45
CA ALA A 205 60.57 -52.29 33.17
C ALA A 205 60.18 -52.43 31.69
N ASP A 206 61.14 -52.37 30.76
CA ASP A 206 60.92 -52.41 29.32
C ASP A 206 61.14 -53.81 28.69
N SER A 207 61.34 -54.85 29.51
CA SER A 207 61.36 -56.25 29.05
C SER A 207 59.94 -56.73 28.69
N THR A 208 59.74 -57.96 28.19
CA THR A 208 58.38 -58.49 28.00
C THR A 208 57.77 -58.88 29.36
N ILE A 209 56.71 -58.18 29.80
CA ILE A 209 56.10 -58.36 31.13
C ILE A 209 54.62 -58.77 31.04
N ALA A 210 54.30 -59.90 31.66
CA ALA A 210 52.94 -60.32 32.00
C ALA A 210 52.80 -60.30 33.54
N SER A 211 52.31 -59.19 34.07
CA SER A 211 52.18 -58.93 35.52
C SER A 211 50.73 -58.94 36.01
N GLY A 212 49.77 -58.96 35.10
CA GLY A 212 48.36 -59.17 35.41
C GLY A 212 47.98 -60.64 35.66
N LEU A 213 46.95 -60.87 36.47
CA LEU A 213 46.35 -62.19 36.65
C LEU A 213 45.82 -62.74 35.30
N HIS A 214 46.17 -63.97 34.93
CA HIS A 214 45.79 -64.55 33.62
C HIS A 214 46.29 -63.77 32.38
N SER A 215 47.23 -62.83 32.54
CA SER A 215 47.68 -61.94 31.45
C SER A 215 48.60 -62.62 30.43
N ILE A 216 48.61 -62.11 29.19
CA ILE A 216 49.41 -62.62 28.09
C ILE A 216 50.20 -61.45 27.47
N ALA A 217 51.53 -61.53 27.49
CA ALA A 217 52.44 -60.60 26.84
C ALA A 217 53.36 -61.34 25.87
N ILE A 218 53.23 -61.08 24.57
CA ILE A 218 53.99 -61.78 23.52
C ILE A 218 54.65 -60.75 22.58
N GLY A 219 55.97 -60.78 22.52
CA GLY A 219 56.78 -59.94 21.63
C GLY A 219 57.68 -58.95 22.34
N SER A 220 58.54 -58.34 21.54
CA SER A 220 59.52 -57.31 21.90
C SER A 220 60.08 -56.68 20.63
N ASN A 221 60.43 -55.39 20.68
CA ASN A 221 61.26 -54.73 19.67
C ASN A 221 62.50 -54.10 20.35
N ASP A 222 63.24 -53.30 19.58
CA ASP A 222 64.49 -52.65 20.00
C ASP A 222 64.30 -51.63 21.14
N VAL A 223 63.06 -51.29 21.51
CA VAL A 223 62.70 -50.27 22.51
C VAL A 223 61.93 -50.85 23.72
N ARG A 224 60.98 -51.78 23.50
CA ARG A 224 60.20 -52.41 24.59
C ARG A 224 59.64 -53.79 24.23
N GLY A 225 59.52 -54.64 25.25
CA GLY A 225 58.63 -55.81 25.26
C GLY A 225 57.14 -55.49 25.08
N ALA A 226 56.32 -56.52 24.90
CA ALA A 226 54.88 -56.44 25.16
C ALA A 226 54.62 -56.33 26.67
N GLN A 227 53.63 -55.54 27.06
CA GLN A 227 53.29 -55.20 28.45
C GLN A 227 51.82 -55.53 28.73
N ALA A 228 51.55 -56.56 29.53
CA ALA A 228 50.20 -56.93 29.97
C ALA A 228 50.08 -56.76 31.48
N SER A 229 49.63 -55.57 31.89
CA SER A 229 49.80 -55.05 33.26
C SER A 229 48.68 -55.43 34.23
N GLN A 230 47.50 -55.77 33.71
CA GLN A 230 46.29 -56.00 34.51
C GLN A 230 45.62 -57.35 34.26
N GLY A 231 44.66 -57.71 35.11
CA GLY A 231 43.90 -58.95 35.01
C GLY A 231 43.30 -59.16 33.62
N GLU A 232 43.54 -60.34 33.03
CA GLU A 232 43.04 -60.78 31.72
C GLU A 232 43.45 -59.88 30.54
N ALA A 233 44.48 -59.03 30.72
CA ALA A 233 45.05 -58.21 29.66
C ALA A 233 45.87 -59.04 28.65
N ILE A 234 45.77 -58.70 27.37
CA ILE A 234 46.48 -59.34 26.25
C ILE A 234 47.26 -58.28 25.46
N ALA A 235 48.58 -58.40 25.42
CA ALA A 235 49.47 -57.54 24.64
C ALA A 235 50.31 -58.38 23.66
N ILE A 236 50.20 -58.12 22.36
CA ILE A 236 50.88 -58.88 21.30
C ILE A 236 51.55 -57.92 20.30
N GLY A 237 52.87 -57.78 20.40
CA GLY A 237 53.71 -56.89 19.58
C GLY A 237 54.84 -56.24 20.38
N GLY A 238 55.85 -55.70 19.70
CA GLY A 238 56.84 -54.83 20.36
C GLY A 238 56.18 -53.51 20.79
N GLN A 239 56.49 -53.02 22.00
CA GLN A 239 55.79 -51.92 22.69
C GLN A 239 54.28 -52.09 22.94
N ALA A 240 53.64 -53.18 22.48
CA ALA A 240 52.21 -53.42 22.69
C ALA A 240 51.86 -53.35 24.19
N THR A 241 50.93 -52.49 24.56
CA THR A 241 50.65 -52.13 25.95
C THR A 241 49.17 -52.30 26.25
N ALA A 242 48.86 -53.26 27.13
CA ALA A 242 47.51 -53.50 27.65
C ALA A 242 47.50 -53.14 29.15
N SER A 243 47.17 -51.88 29.44
CA SER A 243 47.17 -51.31 30.79
C SER A 243 45.85 -51.50 31.52
N GLY A 244 44.76 -51.80 30.81
CA GLY A 244 43.43 -52.01 31.38
C GLY A 244 43.09 -53.47 31.71
N VAL A 245 42.16 -53.68 32.65
CA VAL A 245 41.60 -55.01 32.95
C VAL A 245 40.82 -55.51 31.74
N ARG A 246 41.10 -56.74 31.27
CA ARG A 246 40.57 -57.33 30.02
C ARG A 246 40.89 -56.55 28.75
N ALA A 247 41.87 -55.64 28.77
CA ALA A 247 42.27 -54.88 27.58
C ALA A 247 43.05 -55.75 26.58
N VAL A 248 42.92 -55.44 25.29
CA VAL A 248 43.50 -56.20 24.18
C VAL A 248 44.26 -55.25 23.24
N ALA A 249 45.60 -55.32 23.25
CA ALA A 249 46.49 -54.58 22.37
C ALA A 249 47.21 -55.56 21.41
N ILE A 250 46.92 -55.48 20.11
CA ILE A 250 47.48 -56.38 19.08
C ILE A 250 48.04 -55.55 17.92
N GLY A 251 49.36 -55.39 17.91
CA GLY A 251 50.10 -54.56 16.95
C GLY A 251 51.42 -54.09 17.55
N ALA A 252 52.36 -53.66 16.69
CA ALA A 252 53.51 -52.90 17.20
C ALA A 252 53.03 -51.54 17.68
N ASP A 253 53.41 -51.13 18.89
CA ASP A 253 52.99 -49.86 19.50
C ASP A 253 51.46 -49.68 19.67
N ALA A 254 50.70 -50.78 19.72
CA ALA A 254 49.28 -50.73 20.06
C ALA A 254 49.09 -50.47 21.57
N SER A 255 48.23 -49.54 21.94
CA SER A 255 47.90 -49.22 23.35
C SER A 255 46.41 -49.42 23.63
N ALA A 256 46.08 -50.17 24.68
CA ALA A 256 44.73 -50.41 25.17
C ALA A 256 44.72 -50.16 26.69
N ASP A 257 44.33 -48.95 27.09
CA ASP A 257 44.56 -48.44 28.44
C ASP A 257 43.32 -48.46 29.34
N GLY A 258 42.11 -48.35 28.78
CA GLY A 258 40.83 -48.49 29.47
C GLY A 258 40.42 -49.95 29.72
N ALA A 259 39.41 -50.13 30.59
CA ALA A 259 38.96 -51.47 31.00
C ALA A 259 38.10 -52.13 29.91
N GLY A 260 38.62 -53.18 29.28
CA GLY A 260 38.00 -53.85 28.14
C GLY A 260 38.30 -53.20 26.78
N ASP A 261 39.21 -52.23 26.73
CA ASP A 261 39.61 -51.55 25.49
C ASP A 261 40.24 -52.53 24.49
N VAL A 262 40.01 -52.27 23.20
CA VAL A 262 40.48 -53.12 22.09
C VAL A 262 41.21 -52.26 21.06
N ALA A 263 42.53 -52.39 21.00
CA ALA A 263 43.40 -51.75 20.00
C ALA A 263 44.03 -52.81 19.09
N ILE A 264 43.63 -52.82 17.81
CA ILE A 264 44.08 -53.82 16.81
C ILE A 264 44.64 -53.11 15.58
N GLY A 265 45.96 -53.12 15.44
CA GLY A 265 46.72 -52.45 14.39
C GLY A 265 48.02 -51.86 14.93
N PRO A 266 49.04 -51.63 14.09
CA PRO A 266 50.21 -50.87 14.51
C PRO A 266 49.81 -49.42 14.83
N GLU A 267 50.36 -48.86 15.90
CA GLU A 267 50.03 -47.51 16.41
C GLU A 267 48.52 -47.31 16.73
N ALA A 268 47.76 -48.39 16.95
CA ALA A 268 46.34 -48.28 17.34
C ALA A 268 46.21 -47.91 18.82
N VAL A 269 45.36 -46.93 19.14
CA VAL A 269 45.19 -46.41 20.52
C VAL A 269 43.71 -46.48 20.91
N ALA A 270 43.44 -47.22 21.99
CA ALA A 270 42.15 -47.24 22.69
C ALA A 270 42.38 -46.79 24.15
N SER A 271 41.61 -45.79 24.61
CA SER A 271 41.82 -45.15 25.91
C SER A 271 40.52 -44.69 26.58
N GLY A 272 39.49 -45.56 26.60
CA GLY A 272 38.07 -45.24 26.80
C GLY A 272 37.59 -44.68 28.15
N GLY A 273 38.46 -44.08 28.96
CA GLY A 273 38.12 -43.22 30.11
C GLY A 273 37.43 -43.86 31.33
N GLY A 274 36.86 -45.06 31.18
CA GLY A 274 36.02 -45.72 32.18
C GLY A 274 35.02 -46.72 31.58
N LEU A 275 34.75 -46.62 30.27
CA LEU A 275 34.03 -47.61 29.45
C LEU A 275 35.00 -48.18 28.38
N SER A 276 34.52 -48.99 27.43
CA SER A 276 35.40 -49.78 26.55
C SER A 276 35.50 -49.18 25.14
N ALA A 277 36.65 -48.60 24.80
CA ALA A 277 36.93 -48.05 23.47
C ALA A 277 37.44 -49.11 22.48
N ILE A 278 37.15 -48.94 21.19
CA ILE A 278 37.54 -49.86 20.12
C ILE A 278 38.25 -49.11 18.98
N ALA A 279 39.53 -49.40 18.78
CA ALA A 279 40.37 -48.87 17.71
C ALA A 279 40.86 -50.03 16.81
N VAL A 280 40.40 -50.09 15.56
CA VAL A 280 40.75 -51.14 14.60
C VAL A 280 41.29 -50.54 13.31
N GLY A 281 42.61 -50.59 13.15
CA GLY A 281 43.34 -50.07 12.00
C GLY A 281 44.72 -49.51 12.39
N ARG A 282 45.60 -49.33 11.40
CA ARG A 282 46.88 -48.63 11.60
C ARG A 282 46.61 -47.18 12.00
N ASN A 283 47.20 -46.70 13.09
CA ASN A 283 46.97 -45.37 13.65
C ASN A 283 45.46 -45.08 13.86
N ALA A 284 44.67 -46.07 14.25
CA ALA A 284 43.27 -45.83 14.66
C ALA A 284 43.24 -45.27 16.09
N SER A 285 42.44 -44.24 16.33
CA SER A 285 42.37 -43.49 17.61
C SER A 285 40.95 -43.54 18.18
N ALA A 286 40.76 -44.19 19.33
CA ALA A 286 39.49 -44.23 20.05
C ALA A 286 39.73 -43.80 21.52
N VAL A 287 39.65 -42.49 21.76
CA VAL A 287 40.03 -41.87 23.04
C VAL A 287 38.81 -41.55 23.92
N GLY A 288 37.62 -41.41 23.32
CA GLY A 288 36.38 -41.21 24.06
C GLY A 288 35.82 -42.47 24.73
N SER A 289 34.95 -42.29 25.72
CA SER A 289 34.20 -43.39 26.35
C SER A 289 33.26 -44.05 25.34
N ASP A 290 33.29 -45.38 25.22
CA ASP A 290 32.59 -46.18 24.19
C ASP A 290 32.85 -45.73 22.72
N ALA A 291 33.94 -45.00 22.47
CA ALA A 291 34.29 -44.53 21.13
C ALA A 291 34.76 -45.68 20.22
N GLN A 292 34.44 -45.57 18.93
CA GLN A 292 34.70 -46.61 17.93
C GLN A 292 35.36 -46.04 16.68
N ALA A 293 36.66 -46.33 16.50
CA ALA A 293 37.44 -45.92 15.34
C ALA A 293 37.82 -47.15 14.48
N HIS A 294 37.25 -47.25 13.29
CA HIS A 294 37.41 -48.38 12.38
C HIS A 294 37.93 -47.91 11.01
N GLY A 295 39.24 -48.09 10.78
CA GLY A 295 39.92 -47.69 9.56
C GLY A 295 41.36 -47.26 9.82
N ASN A 296 42.17 -47.14 8.76
CA ASN A 296 43.48 -46.49 8.90
C ASN A 296 43.26 -44.99 9.17
N SER A 297 43.84 -44.50 10.27
CA SER A 297 43.73 -43.09 10.69
C SER A 297 42.28 -42.63 10.82
N ALA A 298 41.40 -43.54 11.27
CA ALA A 298 40.10 -43.17 11.82
C ALA A 298 40.31 -42.60 13.24
N ASP A 299 39.62 -41.50 13.57
CA ASP A 299 39.73 -40.83 14.87
C ASP A 299 38.33 -40.61 15.47
N ALA A 300 38.11 -41.18 16.66
CA ALA A 300 36.91 -41.07 17.47
C ALA A 300 37.32 -40.53 18.85
N SER A 301 37.56 -39.22 18.89
CA SER A 301 38.27 -38.54 19.98
C SER A 301 37.39 -38.18 21.18
N ALA A 302 36.07 -38.35 21.07
CA ALA A 302 35.08 -37.91 22.06
C ALA A 302 34.08 -39.02 22.44
N ASP A 303 33.38 -38.87 23.57
CA ASP A 303 32.49 -39.91 24.09
C ASP A 303 31.36 -40.25 23.08
N PHE A 304 31.11 -41.55 22.93
CA PHE A 304 30.13 -42.13 21.99
C PHE A 304 30.36 -41.77 20.51
N ALA A 305 31.56 -41.32 20.14
CA ALA A 305 31.89 -41.01 18.75
C ALA A 305 32.11 -42.28 17.91
N LEU A 306 31.65 -42.25 16.65
CA LEU A 306 31.76 -43.34 15.69
C LEU A 306 32.45 -42.87 14.41
N ALA A 307 33.70 -43.27 14.21
CA ALA A 307 34.47 -43.02 12.99
C ALA A 307 34.68 -44.33 12.21
N PHE A 308 34.02 -44.48 11.07
CA PHE A 308 34.11 -45.68 10.23
C PHE A 308 34.54 -45.33 8.79
N GLY A 309 35.82 -45.52 8.51
CA GLY A 309 36.43 -45.22 7.21
C GLY A 309 37.90 -44.83 7.33
N ASN A 310 38.63 -44.85 6.21
CA ASN A 310 39.98 -44.32 6.18
C ASN A 310 39.93 -42.78 6.26
N PHE A 311 40.65 -42.20 7.23
CA PHE A 311 40.58 -40.77 7.58
C PHE A 311 39.19 -40.28 8.02
N ALA A 312 38.31 -41.16 8.51
CA ALA A 312 37.05 -40.75 9.13
C ALA A 312 37.32 -40.04 10.48
N ASN A 313 36.70 -38.89 10.71
CA ASN A 313 36.91 -38.06 11.89
C ASN A 313 35.58 -37.79 12.61
N ALA A 314 35.45 -38.28 13.84
CA ALA A 314 34.34 -38.01 14.74
C ALA A 314 34.89 -37.40 16.05
N SER A 315 35.21 -36.11 16.01
CA SER A 315 35.92 -35.41 17.10
C SER A 315 34.99 -34.84 18.19
N ALA A 316 33.68 -35.08 18.11
CA ALA A 316 32.68 -34.52 19.01
C ALA A 316 31.73 -35.58 19.57
N ARG A 317 31.12 -35.27 20.73
CA ARG A 317 30.27 -36.20 21.47
C ARG A 317 29.06 -36.62 20.63
N ASN A 318 28.76 -37.92 20.61
CA ASN A 318 27.72 -38.54 19.78
C ASN A 318 27.87 -38.29 18.26
N ALA A 319 29.03 -37.85 17.78
CA ALA A 319 29.24 -37.59 16.35
C ALA A 319 29.46 -38.90 15.57
N ALA A 320 28.91 -38.99 14.36
CA ALA A 320 29.01 -40.15 13.50
C ALA A 320 29.61 -39.76 12.13
N ALA A 321 30.78 -40.29 11.80
CA ALA A 321 31.47 -40.07 10.53
C ALA A 321 31.68 -41.41 9.79
N LEU A 322 30.88 -41.66 8.75
CA LEU A 322 30.90 -42.91 7.99
C LEU A 322 31.25 -42.63 6.52
N GLY A 323 32.48 -42.95 6.14
CA GLY A 323 33.02 -42.76 4.80
C GLY A 323 34.53 -42.48 4.80
N ASN A 324 35.16 -42.55 3.62
CA ASN A 324 36.54 -42.06 3.48
C ASN A 324 36.55 -40.53 3.61
N SER A 325 37.36 -40.02 4.53
CA SER A 325 37.44 -38.59 4.86
C SER A 325 36.08 -37.96 5.21
N ALA A 326 35.14 -38.75 5.76
CA ALA A 326 33.94 -38.22 6.39
C ALA A 326 34.33 -37.48 7.68
N SER A 327 33.81 -36.28 7.88
CA SER A 327 34.09 -35.46 9.08
C SER A 327 32.79 -35.08 9.78
N ALA A 328 32.71 -35.37 11.08
CA ALA A 328 31.62 -35.00 11.97
C ALA A 328 32.20 -34.34 13.22
N THR A 329 32.21 -33.00 13.25
CA THR A 329 32.91 -32.21 14.28
C THR A 329 31.96 -31.43 15.19
N GLY A 330 30.66 -31.38 14.87
CA GLY A 330 29.63 -30.83 15.74
C GLY A 330 29.10 -31.86 16.74
N VAL A 331 28.58 -31.40 17.89
CA VAL A 331 27.96 -32.29 18.88
C VAL A 331 26.71 -32.93 18.28
N GLY A 332 26.64 -34.26 18.26
CA GLY A 332 25.56 -35.00 17.59
C GLY A 332 25.55 -34.91 16.06
N ALA A 333 26.61 -34.38 15.44
CA ALA A 333 26.68 -34.22 13.99
C ALA A 333 26.77 -35.59 13.26
N SER A 334 26.13 -35.68 12.11
CA SER A 334 25.95 -36.90 11.33
C SER A 334 26.47 -36.75 9.90
N SER A 335 27.57 -37.43 9.57
CA SER A 335 28.28 -37.30 8.29
C SER A 335 28.39 -38.65 7.58
N PHE A 336 27.72 -38.78 6.44
CA PHE A 336 27.59 -40.02 5.67
C PHE A 336 27.98 -39.79 4.20
N GLY A 337 29.20 -40.17 3.82
CA GLY A 337 29.68 -40.04 2.44
C GLY A 337 31.20 -39.86 2.33
N ASN A 338 31.72 -39.90 1.10
CA ASN A 338 33.11 -39.56 0.82
C ASN A 338 33.29 -38.04 0.82
N PHE A 339 34.16 -37.52 1.69
CA PHE A 339 34.31 -36.08 1.93
C PHE A 339 33.02 -35.35 2.38
N ALA A 340 32.09 -36.06 3.03
CA ALA A 340 30.94 -35.44 3.70
C ALA A 340 31.42 -34.71 4.98
N SER A 341 30.81 -33.56 5.30
CA SER A 341 31.22 -32.68 6.38
C SER A 341 30.02 -32.14 7.16
N ALA A 342 29.87 -32.56 8.42
CA ALA A 342 28.85 -32.09 9.35
C ALA A 342 29.55 -31.37 10.53
N GLN A 343 29.56 -30.04 10.51
CA GLN A 343 30.38 -29.22 11.41
C GLN A 343 29.59 -28.58 12.55
N GLY A 344 28.35 -28.15 12.30
CA GLY A 344 27.47 -27.58 13.32
C GLY A 344 26.86 -28.62 14.26
N ALA A 345 26.39 -28.21 15.43
CA ALA A 345 25.69 -29.06 16.37
C ALA A 345 24.38 -29.60 15.77
N ASN A 346 24.16 -30.91 15.92
CA ASN A 346 23.04 -31.66 15.35
C ASN A 346 22.93 -31.60 13.81
N SER A 347 23.97 -31.11 13.11
CA SER A 347 23.97 -31.00 11.64
C SER A 347 24.03 -32.37 10.95
N THR A 348 23.45 -32.46 9.75
CA THR A 348 23.41 -33.70 8.96
C THR A 348 23.94 -33.46 7.55
N ALA A 349 25.00 -34.18 7.17
CA ALA A 349 25.58 -34.18 5.84
C ALA A 349 25.49 -35.58 5.22
N LEU A 350 24.72 -35.74 4.15
CA LEU A 350 24.51 -37.01 3.46
C LEU A 350 24.79 -36.84 1.96
N GLY A 351 25.83 -37.51 1.48
CA GLY A 351 26.24 -37.46 0.06
C GLY A 351 27.75 -37.33 -0.08
N GLY A 352 28.34 -38.18 -0.91
CA GLY A 352 29.76 -38.09 -1.27
C GLY A 352 29.97 -37.27 -2.54
N GLY A 353 31.07 -36.51 -2.59
CA GLY A 353 31.54 -35.82 -3.79
C GLY A 353 32.93 -36.30 -4.16
N GLY A 354 33.28 -36.30 -5.45
CA GLY A 354 34.64 -36.65 -5.87
C GLY A 354 34.80 -37.13 -7.31
N VAL A 355 35.15 -36.19 -8.19
CA VAL A 355 36.16 -36.47 -9.22
C VAL A 355 37.53 -36.11 -8.62
N GLN A 356 38.61 -36.77 -9.06
CA GLN A 356 39.97 -36.56 -8.54
C GLN A 356 40.39 -35.08 -8.66
N GLY A 357 40.33 -34.34 -7.56
CA GLY A 357 40.63 -32.90 -7.48
C GLY A 357 39.59 -32.05 -6.75
N SER A 358 38.32 -32.47 -6.68
CA SER A 358 37.28 -31.77 -5.91
C SER A 358 36.86 -32.60 -4.69
N PHE A 359 37.33 -32.20 -3.50
CA PHE A 359 37.16 -32.93 -2.25
C PHE A 359 35.96 -32.45 -1.41
N GLN A 360 34.83 -32.14 -2.05
CA GLN A 360 33.65 -31.57 -1.40
C GLN A 360 32.40 -32.45 -1.62
N GLY A 361 32.08 -33.28 -0.62
CA GLY A 361 30.77 -33.92 -0.51
C GLY A 361 29.71 -32.97 0.03
N ALA A 362 28.65 -33.52 0.62
CA ALA A 362 27.65 -32.72 1.33
C ALA A 362 28.28 -31.98 2.52
N GLN A 363 27.94 -30.71 2.71
CA GLN A 363 28.52 -29.80 3.70
C GLN A 363 27.40 -29.14 4.50
N ALA A 364 27.20 -29.58 5.73
CA ALA A 364 26.32 -28.96 6.71
C ALA A 364 27.20 -28.22 7.74
N LEU A 365 27.30 -26.89 7.58
CA LEU A 365 28.36 -26.10 8.20
C LEU A 365 27.93 -25.48 9.54
N ALA A 366 26.68 -25.06 9.67
CA ALA A 366 26.13 -24.44 10.86
C ALA A 366 25.18 -25.36 11.67
N ASP A 367 24.79 -24.90 12.86
CA ASP A 367 23.93 -25.65 13.78
C ASP A 367 22.55 -25.93 13.16
N GLY A 368 22.06 -27.16 13.33
CA GLY A 368 20.81 -27.64 12.73
C GLY A 368 20.84 -27.83 11.21
N ALA A 369 21.91 -27.41 10.51
CA ALA A 369 21.96 -27.44 9.05
C ALA A 369 21.87 -28.87 8.48
N THR A 370 21.17 -29.01 7.35
CA THR A 370 20.94 -30.30 6.67
C THR A 370 21.33 -30.21 5.20
N ALA A 371 22.41 -30.89 4.83
CA ALA A 371 22.93 -30.95 3.46
C ALA A 371 22.76 -32.38 2.91
N ILE A 372 21.96 -32.54 1.85
CA ILE A 372 21.64 -33.83 1.24
C ILE A 372 21.91 -33.75 -0.27
N GLY A 373 23.04 -34.30 -0.72
CA GLY A 373 23.37 -34.36 -2.14
C GLY A 373 24.87 -34.34 -2.43
N GLY A 374 25.24 -35.01 -3.52
CA GLY A 374 26.61 -35.12 -4.01
C GLY A 374 26.61 -35.32 -5.52
N ASN A 375 27.54 -34.66 -6.22
CA ASN A 375 27.75 -34.86 -7.65
C ASN A 375 29.25 -34.83 -8.00
N ASN A 376 29.58 -34.81 -9.29
CA ASN A 376 30.96 -34.82 -9.78
C ASN A 376 31.73 -33.49 -9.57
N VAL A 377 31.04 -32.42 -9.20
CA VAL A 377 31.56 -31.05 -9.04
C VAL A 377 31.68 -30.68 -7.56
N ARG A 378 30.55 -30.66 -6.84
CA ARG A 378 30.41 -30.21 -5.44
C ARG A 378 29.08 -30.71 -4.85
N GLY A 379 29.09 -31.15 -3.58
CA GLY A 379 27.87 -31.56 -2.88
C GLY A 379 26.97 -30.41 -2.44
N ALA A 380 25.85 -30.73 -1.80
CA ALA A 380 24.95 -29.76 -1.18
C ALA A 380 25.69 -28.93 -0.11
N GLN A 381 25.39 -27.64 -0.01
CA GLN A 381 25.98 -26.72 0.97
C GLN A 381 24.88 -26.04 1.80
N ALA A 382 24.70 -26.50 3.03
CA ALA A 382 23.85 -25.88 4.04
C ALA A 382 24.74 -25.04 4.98
N GLY A 383 24.84 -23.75 4.67
CA GLY A 383 25.75 -22.79 5.29
C GLY A 383 25.19 -22.13 6.55
N GLY A 384 23.90 -21.81 6.57
CA GLY A 384 23.25 -21.06 7.64
C GLY A 384 22.62 -21.93 8.74
N VAL A 385 22.31 -21.32 9.88
CA VAL A 385 21.65 -22.00 11.01
C VAL A 385 20.27 -22.50 10.58
N ASN A 386 19.94 -23.75 10.91
CA ASN A 386 18.73 -24.47 10.45
C ASN A 386 18.57 -24.59 8.91
N SER A 387 19.57 -24.23 8.11
CA SER A 387 19.45 -24.23 6.64
C SER A 387 19.31 -25.64 6.05
N ILE A 388 18.60 -25.76 4.93
CA ILE A 388 18.33 -27.02 4.25
C ILE A 388 18.80 -26.91 2.79
N ALA A 389 19.80 -27.71 2.41
CA ALA A 389 20.30 -27.79 1.04
C ALA A 389 20.14 -29.21 0.49
N VAL A 390 19.33 -29.39 -0.56
CA VAL A 390 19.01 -30.70 -1.15
C VAL A 390 19.27 -30.69 -2.65
N GLY A 391 20.43 -31.19 -3.07
CA GLY A 391 20.84 -31.23 -4.47
C GLY A 391 22.35 -31.38 -4.66
N GLY A 392 22.77 -31.68 -5.89
CA GLY A 392 24.15 -31.36 -6.29
C GLY A 392 24.25 -29.85 -6.49
N GLU A 393 25.29 -29.22 -5.93
CA GLU A 393 25.53 -27.77 -6.03
C GLU A 393 24.43 -26.85 -5.45
N SER A 394 23.43 -27.37 -4.74
CA SER A 394 22.45 -26.55 -4.01
C SER A 394 23.11 -25.80 -2.85
N SER A 395 22.86 -24.49 -2.72
CA SER A 395 23.40 -23.64 -1.64
C SER A 395 22.29 -22.96 -0.85
N ALA A 396 22.19 -23.28 0.44
CA ALA A 396 21.34 -22.58 1.41
C ALA A 396 22.26 -21.84 2.38
N SER A 397 22.55 -20.57 2.10
CA SER A 397 23.69 -19.86 2.70
C SER A 397 23.40 -19.32 4.11
N ASP A 398 22.14 -18.97 4.40
CA ASP A 398 21.76 -18.14 5.54
C ASP A 398 20.70 -18.76 6.46
N ILE A 399 20.36 -18.05 7.54
CA ILE A 399 19.49 -18.56 8.62
C ILE A 399 18.12 -18.96 8.05
N ASN A 400 17.69 -20.19 8.37
CA ASN A 400 16.46 -20.83 7.88
C ASN A 400 16.35 -20.95 6.33
N ALA A 401 17.40 -20.68 5.56
CA ALA A 401 17.34 -20.75 4.10
C ALA A 401 17.09 -22.19 3.60
N ILE A 402 16.29 -22.35 2.55
CA ILE A 402 15.91 -23.65 1.97
C ILE A 402 16.20 -23.67 0.48
N ALA A 403 17.18 -24.46 0.04
CA ALA A 403 17.55 -24.67 -1.36
C ALA A 403 17.33 -26.12 -1.78
N ILE A 404 16.30 -26.40 -2.58
CA ILE A 404 15.90 -27.76 -2.99
C ILE A 404 15.92 -27.86 -4.53
N GLY A 405 16.95 -28.50 -5.06
CA GLY A 405 17.14 -28.75 -6.48
C GLY A 405 18.61 -28.66 -6.90
N GLY A 406 18.94 -29.20 -8.07
CA GLY A 406 20.30 -29.10 -8.61
C GLY A 406 20.63 -27.65 -8.95
N GLY A 407 21.65 -27.08 -8.32
CA GLY A 407 22.01 -25.66 -8.49
C GLY A 407 21.05 -24.64 -7.86
N ALA A 408 20.10 -25.06 -7.00
CA ALA A 408 19.22 -24.13 -6.30
C ALA A 408 20.02 -23.22 -5.34
N GLN A 409 19.73 -21.91 -5.33
CA GLN A 409 20.42 -20.91 -4.52
C GLN A 409 19.44 -20.17 -3.61
N ALA A 410 19.50 -20.40 -2.29
CA ALA A 410 18.81 -19.62 -1.28
C ALA A 410 19.86 -18.86 -0.46
N THR A 411 20.08 -17.59 -0.77
CA THR A 411 21.29 -16.85 -0.34
C THR A 411 21.02 -15.74 0.68
N ASN A 412 19.87 -15.77 1.35
CA ASN A 412 19.44 -14.77 2.32
C ASN A 412 18.62 -15.42 3.45
N ILE A 413 18.33 -14.65 4.51
CA ILE A 413 17.57 -15.14 5.66
C ILE A 413 16.14 -15.48 5.25
N ASN A 414 15.64 -16.62 5.72
CA ASN A 414 14.35 -17.24 5.41
C ASN A 414 14.08 -17.51 3.91
N ALA A 415 15.04 -17.28 3.01
CA ALA A 415 14.84 -17.42 1.57
C ALA A 415 14.60 -18.88 1.16
N ILE A 416 13.67 -19.10 0.22
CA ILE A 416 13.26 -20.45 -0.23
C ILE A 416 13.39 -20.55 -1.75
N ALA A 417 14.33 -21.37 -2.22
CA ALA A 417 14.57 -21.68 -3.62
C ALA A 417 14.29 -23.16 -3.92
N MET A 418 13.23 -23.45 -4.67
CA MET A 418 12.78 -24.82 -4.97
C MET A 418 12.65 -25.07 -6.48
N GLY A 419 13.74 -25.53 -7.09
CA GLY A 419 13.81 -25.84 -8.51
C GLY A 419 15.22 -26.16 -8.98
N LYS A 420 15.37 -26.59 -10.24
CA LYS A 420 16.71 -26.57 -10.87
C LYS A 420 17.04 -25.12 -11.22
N ASP A 421 18.24 -24.69 -10.80
CA ASP A 421 18.78 -23.34 -11.02
C ASP A 421 17.84 -22.20 -10.55
N SER A 422 16.97 -22.46 -9.57
CA SER A 422 16.12 -21.43 -8.94
C SER A 422 16.93 -20.57 -7.97
N GLU A 423 16.70 -19.26 -7.93
CA GLU A 423 17.40 -18.33 -7.05
C GLU A 423 16.45 -17.49 -6.19
N ALA A 424 16.59 -17.60 -4.87
CA ALA A 424 15.95 -16.74 -3.88
C ALA A 424 17.07 -15.99 -3.13
N SER A 425 17.33 -14.75 -3.56
CA SER A 425 18.45 -13.93 -3.08
C SER A 425 18.02 -12.69 -2.31
N GLY A 426 16.75 -12.29 -2.37
CA GLY A 426 16.16 -11.30 -1.47
C GLY A 426 15.88 -11.84 -0.06
N LEU A 427 15.82 -10.95 0.94
CA LEU A 427 15.37 -11.29 2.30
C LEU A 427 13.91 -11.77 2.27
N ASP A 428 13.57 -12.83 3.00
CA ASP A 428 12.20 -13.42 3.03
C ASP A 428 11.64 -13.80 1.63
N SER A 429 12.50 -14.02 0.62
CA SER A 429 12.08 -14.28 -0.77
C SER A 429 11.72 -15.74 -1.07
N LEU A 430 10.87 -15.95 -2.08
CA LEU A 430 10.35 -17.26 -2.48
C LEU A 430 10.46 -17.48 -4.00
N ALA A 431 11.36 -18.36 -4.43
CA ALA A 431 11.49 -18.82 -5.82
C ALA A 431 11.09 -20.30 -5.95
N ILE A 432 10.07 -20.62 -6.74
CA ILE A 432 9.61 -21.99 -7.00
C ILE A 432 9.53 -22.25 -8.51
N GLY A 433 10.30 -23.24 -8.99
CA GLY A 433 10.30 -23.70 -10.38
C GLY A 433 11.66 -23.58 -11.06
N GLN A 434 11.76 -24.01 -12.33
CA GLN A 434 13.06 -24.01 -13.02
C GLN A 434 13.46 -22.58 -13.41
N GLY A 435 14.62 -22.12 -12.94
CA GLY A 435 15.15 -20.79 -13.27
C GLY A 435 14.29 -19.63 -12.75
N ALA A 436 13.38 -19.87 -11.80
CA ALA A 436 12.64 -18.79 -11.13
C ALA A 436 13.63 -17.98 -10.26
N ILE A 437 13.57 -16.66 -10.38
CA ILE A 437 14.42 -15.69 -9.67
C ILE A 437 13.54 -14.78 -8.81
N ALA A 438 13.86 -14.70 -7.52
CA ALA A 438 13.26 -13.82 -6.52
C ALA A 438 14.38 -13.06 -5.79
N SER A 439 14.76 -11.89 -6.29
CA SER A 439 15.92 -11.12 -5.82
C SER A 439 15.54 -9.88 -5.00
N GLY A 440 14.30 -9.37 -5.12
CA GLY A 440 13.77 -8.32 -4.24
C GLY A 440 13.47 -8.83 -2.84
N GLU A 441 13.51 -7.97 -1.82
CA GLU A 441 13.06 -8.34 -0.47
C GLU A 441 11.56 -8.69 -0.49
N LYS A 442 11.17 -9.78 0.17
CA LYS A 442 9.80 -10.36 0.19
C LYS A 442 9.23 -10.69 -1.20
N SER A 443 10.08 -10.80 -2.22
CA SER A 443 9.65 -11.13 -3.58
C SER A 443 9.17 -12.59 -3.73
N ILE A 444 8.17 -12.80 -4.58
CA ILE A 444 7.59 -14.12 -4.87
C ILE A 444 7.69 -14.41 -6.36
N SER A 445 8.30 -15.53 -6.74
CA SER A 445 8.54 -15.93 -8.13
C SER A 445 8.17 -17.41 -8.31
N ILE A 446 6.98 -17.69 -8.89
CA ILE A 446 6.42 -19.04 -8.95
C ILE A 446 6.11 -19.44 -10.40
N GLY A 447 6.93 -20.33 -10.95
CA GLY A 447 6.75 -20.95 -12.28
C GLY A 447 8.06 -21.14 -13.03
N PHE A 448 8.04 -21.04 -14.36
CA PHE A 448 9.25 -21.17 -15.18
C PHE A 448 9.81 -19.78 -15.50
N ALA A 449 11.11 -19.58 -15.24
CA ALA A 449 11.88 -18.39 -15.63
C ALA A 449 11.24 -17.01 -15.32
N ASN A 450 10.40 -16.90 -14.29
CA ASN A 450 9.96 -15.59 -13.80
C ASN A 450 11.12 -14.87 -13.10
N GLU A 451 11.26 -13.57 -13.32
CA GLU A 451 12.29 -12.72 -12.72
C GLU A 451 11.63 -11.58 -11.94
N VAL A 452 11.71 -11.63 -10.61
CA VAL A 452 11.11 -10.65 -9.71
C VAL A 452 12.21 -10.00 -8.87
N SER A 453 12.63 -8.81 -9.28
CA SER A 453 13.61 -8.00 -8.55
C SER A 453 12.99 -6.92 -7.67
N GLY A 454 11.72 -6.58 -7.91
CA GLY A 454 10.96 -5.63 -7.09
C GLY A 454 10.72 -6.10 -5.65
N THR A 455 10.77 -5.15 -4.73
CA THR A 455 10.56 -5.31 -3.28
C THR A 455 9.08 -5.48 -2.97
N GLY A 456 8.71 -6.55 -2.29
CA GLY A 456 7.31 -6.87 -1.97
C GLY A 456 6.46 -7.23 -3.20
N SER A 457 7.11 -7.55 -4.33
CA SER A 457 6.49 -7.83 -5.63
C SER A 457 6.29 -9.34 -5.87
N GLY A 458 5.37 -9.74 -6.76
CA GLY A 458 5.01 -11.16 -6.93
C GLY A 458 4.55 -11.60 -8.32
N ALA A 459 5.19 -12.63 -8.88
CA ALA A 459 4.85 -13.25 -10.16
C ALA A 459 4.39 -14.71 -10.03
N VAL A 460 3.32 -15.07 -10.75
CA VAL A 460 2.85 -16.45 -10.92
C VAL A 460 2.55 -16.75 -12.40
N GLY A 461 3.39 -17.57 -13.04
CA GLY A 461 3.21 -17.98 -14.45
C GLY A 461 4.50 -18.38 -15.19
N ASP A 462 4.55 -18.14 -16.50
CA ASP A 462 5.64 -18.60 -17.38
C ASP A 462 5.79 -17.74 -18.66
N PRO A 463 6.81 -16.89 -18.77
CA PRO A 463 7.55 -16.18 -17.72
C PRO A 463 6.91 -14.81 -17.44
N ASN A 464 7.32 -14.12 -16.38
CA ASN A 464 7.00 -12.71 -16.12
C ASN A 464 8.25 -12.00 -15.62
N ILE A 465 8.39 -10.71 -15.95
CA ILE A 465 9.47 -9.85 -15.46
C ILE A 465 8.82 -8.74 -14.64
N ILE A 466 9.24 -8.58 -13.38
CA ILE A 466 8.76 -7.51 -12.49
C ILE A 466 9.97 -6.84 -11.84
N THR A 467 10.28 -5.61 -12.27
CA THR A 467 11.37 -4.82 -11.69
C THR A 467 10.89 -3.80 -10.65
N GLY A 468 9.65 -3.30 -10.78
CA GLY A 468 9.06 -2.35 -9.84
C GLY A 468 8.62 -2.93 -8.50
N ASP A 469 8.68 -2.10 -7.46
CA ASP A 469 8.36 -2.40 -6.06
C ASP A 469 6.83 -2.45 -5.82
N GLY A 470 6.38 -3.38 -4.97
CA GLY A 470 4.96 -3.57 -4.63
C GLY A 470 4.08 -4.17 -5.75
N SER A 471 4.68 -4.62 -6.86
CA SER A 471 3.98 -4.92 -8.11
C SER A 471 3.73 -6.42 -8.36
N TYR A 472 2.60 -6.76 -9.01
CA TYR A 472 2.12 -8.15 -9.10
C TYR A 472 1.65 -8.58 -10.50
N ALA A 473 2.06 -9.78 -10.93
CA ALA A 473 1.66 -10.39 -12.20
C ALA A 473 1.08 -11.80 -12.03
N VAL A 474 -0.04 -12.09 -12.69
CA VAL A 474 -0.62 -13.44 -12.81
C VAL A 474 -0.95 -13.74 -14.27
N GLY A 475 -0.21 -14.69 -14.86
CA GLY A 475 -0.28 -15.06 -16.27
C GLY A 475 1.11 -15.10 -16.92
N ASN A 476 1.22 -14.88 -18.23
CA ASN A 476 2.44 -15.14 -18.99
C ASN A 476 2.89 -13.93 -19.85
N ASP A 477 4.19 -13.84 -20.11
CA ASP A 477 4.84 -12.82 -20.93
C ASP A 477 4.57 -11.36 -20.47
N ASN A 478 4.26 -11.12 -19.18
CA ASN A 478 4.05 -9.75 -18.66
C ASN A 478 5.37 -9.10 -18.23
N GLU A 479 5.49 -7.80 -18.44
CA GLU A 479 6.66 -6.97 -18.16
C GLU A 479 6.22 -5.75 -17.34
N ILE A 480 6.61 -5.68 -16.07
CA ILE A 480 6.17 -4.65 -15.10
C ILE A 480 7.38 -3.93 -14.50
N ASP A 481 7.70 -2.77 -15.06
CA ASP A 481 8.72 -1.86 -14.56
C ASP A 481 8.16 -0.79 -13.61
N ALA A 482 6.84 -0.62 -13.56
CA ALA A 482 6.16 0.31 -12.66
C ALA A 482 6.07 -0.19 -11.21
N ASP A 483 6.13 0.75 -10.27
CA ASP A 483 5.84 0.54 -8.85
C ASP A 483 4.32 0.53 -8.56
N GLU A 484 3.89 -0.18 -7.51
CA GLU A 484 2.49 -0.40 -7.07
C GLU A 484 1.51 -0.95 -8.16
N ALA A 485 2.06 -1.51 -9.24
CA ALA A 485 1.34 -1.90 -10.45
C ALA A 485 0.83 -3.36 -10.44
N GLY A 486 -0.19 -3.66 -11.25
CA GLY A 486 -0.79 -4.99 -11.30
C GLY A 486 -1.26 -5.44 -12.68
N ALA A 487 -0.90 -6.67 -13.08
CA ALA A 487 -1.36 -7.30 -14.32
C ALA A 487 -2.01 -8.67 -14.08
N PHE A 488 -3.22 -8.87 -14.62
CA PHE A 488 -3.88 -10.17 -14.69
C PHE A 488 -4.18 -10.53 -16.16
N GLY A 489 -3.48 -11.53 -16.68
CA GLY A 489 -3.54 -11.99 -18.07
C GLY A 489 -2.15 -12.06 -18.71
N ASN A 490 -2.03 -11.82 -20.02
CA ASN A 490 -0.80 -12.15 -20.76
C ASN A 490 -0.34 -11.04 -21.71
N ARG A 491 0.99 -10.91 -21.89
CA ARG A 491 1.62 -9.89 -22.75
C ARG A 491 1.17 -8.46 -22.42
N ASN A 492 1.03 -8.15 -21.13
CA ASN A 492 0.80 -6.78 -20.68
C ASN A 492 2.13 -6.13 -20.32
N VAL A 493 2.33 -4.90 -20.77
CA VAL A 493 3.51 -4.07 -20.46
C VAL A 493 3.05 -2.88 -19.61
N LEU A 494 3.71 -2.69 -18.48
CA LEU A 494 3.57 -1.52 -17.61
C LEU A 494 4.97 -0.91 -17.47
N ALA A 495 5.26 0.12 -18.27
CA ALA A 495 6.56 0.80 -18.25
C ALA A 495 6.80 1.52 -16.92
N ALA A 496 8.05 1.88 -16.60
CA ALA A 496 8.42 2.53 -15.33
C ALA A 496 7.68 3.85 -14.99
N THR A 497 6.96 4.43 -15.95
CA THR A 497 6.11 5.62 -15.78
C THR A 497 4.65 5.31 -15.45
N ALA A 498 4.25 4.02 -15.42
CA ALA A 498 2.89 3.55 -15.16
C ALA A 498 2.62 3.24 -13.67
N GLU A 499 3.16 4.06 -12.76
CA GLU A 499 3.01 3.91 -11.31
C GLU A 499 1.53 3.73 -10.91
N GLY A 500 1.25 2.81 -9.98
CA GLY A 500 -0.10 2.50 -9.48
C GLY A 500 -1.06 1.83 -10.49
N SER A 501 -0.65 1.61 -11.74
CA SER A 501 -1.56 1.21 -12.82
C SER A 501 -1.97 -0.26 -12.79
N ARG A 502 -3.18 -0.56 -13.26
CA ARG A 502 -3.83 -1.87 -13.10
C ARG A 502 -4.49 -2.37 -14.38
N ILE A 503 -4.12 -3.58 -14.81
CA ILE A 503 -4.54 -4.19 -16.07
C ILE A 503 -5.21 -5.54 -15.83
N ILE A 504 -6.41 -5.72 -16.39
CA ILE A 504 -7.13 -6.99 -16.47
C ILE A 504 -7.40 -7.30 -17.95
N GLY A 505 -6.58 -8.18 -18.52
CA GLY A 505 -6.69 -8.62 -19.91
C GLY A 505 -5.33 -8.93 -20.56
N ASN A 506 -5.22 -8.75 -21.88
CA ASN A 506 -4.07 -9.20 -22.66
C ASN A 506 -3.66 -8.18 -23.72
N ASP A 507 -2.39 -8.18 -24.12
CA ASP A 507 -1.87 -7.35 -25.21
C ASP A 507 -2.09 -5.83 -24.98
N ASN A 508 -2.03 -5.38 -23.72
CA ASN A 508 -2.15 -3.97 -23.33
C ASN A 508 -0.75 -3.40 -23.01
N ASN A 509 -0.46 -2.16 -23.42
CA ASN A 509 0.83 -1.51 -23.21
C ASN A 509 0.58 -0.12 -22.62
N ILE A 510 0.99 0.11 -21.37
CA ILE A 510 0.67 1.33 -20.62
C ILE A 510 1.96 2.00 -20.13
N ASP A 511 2.08 3.30 -20.38
CA ASP A 511 3.24 4.13 -20.02
C ASP A 511 2.88 5.43 -19.27
N VAL A 512 1.66 5.53 -18.71
CA VAL A 512 1.20 6.63 -17.84
C VAL A 512 0.65 6.11 -16.51
N ALA A 513 0.76 6.92 -15.45
CA ALA A 513 0.39 6.55 -14.08
C ALA A 513 -1.13 6.57 -13.81
N ASP A 514 -1.53 5.90 -12.72
CA ASP A 514 -2.91 5.72 -12.24
C ASP A 514 -3.90 5.13 -13.29
N ALA A 515 -3.39 4.51 -14.36
CA ALA A 515 -4.19 3.96 -15.43
C ALA A 515 -4.92 2.67 -15.03
N MET A 516 -6.20 2.55 -15.44
CA MET A 516 -7.02 1.35 -15.20
C MET A 516 -7.53 0.76 -16.51
N VAL A 517 -7.12 -0.48 -16.82
CA VAL A 517 -7.47 -1.18 -18.06
C VAL A 517 -8.27 -2.44 -17.77
N VAL A 518 -9.47 -2.55 -18.37
CA VAL A 518 -10.29 -3.77 -18.33
C VAL A 518 -10.66 -4.17 -19.76
N GLY A 519 -9.69 -4.74 -20.48
CA GLY A 519 -9.77 -4.96 -21.92
C GLY A 519 -8.56 -5.74 -22.48
N ASN A 520 -8.65 -6.12 -23.75
CA ASN A 520 -7.50 -6.63 -24.51
C ASN A 520 -7.17 -5.64 -25.63
N ASN A 521 -5.89 -5.39 -25.91
CA ASN A 521 -5.47 -4.35 -26.86
C ASN A 521 -6.23 -3.02 -26.57
N ALA A 522 -6.23 -2.62 -25.31
CA ALA A 522 -6.77 -1.36 -24.80
C ALA A 522 -5.64 -0.53 -24.20
N ASP A 523 -5.80 0.79 -24.23
CA ASP A 523 -4.70 1.75 -24.05
C ASP A 523 -5.16 2.96 -23.22
N VAL A 524 -4.23 3.57 -22.49
CA VAL A 524 -4.44 4.78 -21.69
C VAL A 524 -3.21 5.65 -21.87
N THR A 525 -3.36 6.80 -22.52
CA THR A 525 -2.26 7.71 -22.85
C THR A 525 -2.29 9.01 -22.02
N GLU A 526 -3.22 9.11 -21.08
CA GLU A 526 -3.46 10.26 -20.21
C GLU A 526 -3.59 9.80 -18.74
N GLU A 527 -2.90 10.49 -17.83
CA GLU A 527 -2.75 10.13 -16.41
C GLU A 527 -4.10 10.01 -15.67
N GLY A 528 -4.30 8.90 -14.95
CA GLY A 528 -5.57 8.56 -14.29
C GLY A 528 -6.70 8.08 -15.22
N GLY A 529 -6.43 7.90 -16.52
CA GLY A 529 -7.42 7.44 -17.49
C GLY A 529 -7.87 5.99 -17.30
N VAL A 530 -9.08 5.67 -17.78
CA VAL A 530 -9.71 4.36 -17.58
C VAL A 530 -10.23 3.78 -18.88
N ALA A 531 -9.59 2.72 -19.39
CA ALA A 531 -9.97 2.04 -20.63
C ALA A 531 -10.84 0.80 -20.37
N LEU A 532 -12.13 0.90 -20.71
CA LEU A 532 -13.13 -0.14 -20.47
C LEU A 532 -13.54 -0.84 -21.77
N GLY A 533 -13.19 -2.12 -21.90
CA GLY A 533 -13.42 -2.96 -23.07
C GLY A 533 -12.22 -3.08 -24.01
N SER A 534 -12.20 -4.14 -24.82
CA SER A 534 -11.14 -4.38 -25.81
C SER A 534 -11.18 -3.33 -26.94
N GLY A 535 -10.02 -2.79 -27.35
CA GLY A 535 -9.96 -1.70 -28.32
C GLY A 535 -10.58 -0.39 -27.82
N SER A 536 -10.50 -0.12 -26.51
CA SER A 536 -10.79 1.20 -25.94
C SER A 536 -9.49 1.96 -25.69
N VAL A 537 -9.49 3.28 -25.94
CA VAL A 537 -8.32 4.14 -25.76
C VAL A 537 -8.74 5.37 -24.95
N ALA A 538 -8.08 5.61 -23.81
CA ALA A 538 -8.25 6.83 -23.03
C ALA A 538 -7.20 7.87 -23.42
N ASP A 539 -7.59 8.76 -24.34
CA ASP A 539 -6.75 9.75 -25.04
C ASP A 539 -7.01 11.21 -24.61
N THR A 540 -7.89 11.40 -23.63
CA THR A 540 -8.44 12.72 -23.27
C THR A 540 -8.16 13.04 -21.80
N GLY A 541 -7.27 14.00 -21.56
CA GLY A 541 -6.77 14.37 -20.23
C GLY A 541 -7.57 15.44 -19.50
N ALA A 542 -6.91 16.10 -18.55
CA ALA A 542 -7.42 17.25 -17.81
C ALA A 542 -7.45 18.55 -18.63
N GLY A 543 -8.24 19.54 -18.21
CA GLY A 543 -8.37 20.85 -18.87
C GLY A 543 -9.23 20.85 -20.14
N ILE A 544 -10.01 19.78 -20.37
CA ILE A 544 -10.94 19.69 -21.50
C ILE A 544 -12.29 20.25 -21.08
N GLN A 545 -12.59 21.45 -21.55
CA GLN A 545 -13.87 22.12 -21.30
C GLN A 545 -15.00 21.47 -22.10
N GLY A 546 -16.13 21.21 -21.44
CA GLY A 546 -17.34 20.68 -22.07
C GLY A 546 -17.88 21.55 -23.21
N TYR A 547 -18.57 20.95 -24.17
CA TYR A 547 -19.08 21.65 -25.35
C TYR A 547 -20.05 22.78 -24.97
N ASN A 548 -19.65 24.03 -25.28
CA ASN A 548 -20.46 25.21 -25.05
C ASN A 548 -21.11 25.70 -26.36
N PRO A 549 -22.45 25.67 -26.50
CA PRO A 549 -23.14 26.13 -27.71
C PRO A 549 -23.14 27.65 -27.92
N THR A 550 -22.74 28.45 -26.92
CA THR A 550 -22.84 29.91 -26.90
C THR A 550 -21.49 30.58 -26.63
N THR A 551 -20.81 31.05 -27.68
CA THR A 551 -19.45 31.62 -27.60
C THR A 551 -19.39 33.05 -27.03
N SER A 552 -20.32 33.43 -26.15
CA SER A 552 -20.40 34.77 -25.52
C SER A 552 -20.54 34.64 -24.01
N ALA A 553 -19.51 35.04 -23.27
CA ALA A 553 -19.30 34.68 -21.86
C ALA A 553 -20.10 35.54 -20.84
N ALA A 554 -21.39 35.74 -21.07
CA ALA A 554 -22.26 36.58 -20.23
C ALA A 554 -23.13 35.79 -19.25
N ASP A 555 -23.53 34.56 -19.60
CA ASP A 555 -24.58 33.81 -18.89
C ASP A 555 -23.99 32.70 -18.01
N GLY A 556 -24.66 32.42 -16.88
CA GLY A 556 -24.17 31.50 -15.83
C GLY A 556 -23.88 30.06 -16.29
N LEU A 557 -24.44 29.64 -17.43
CA LEU A 557 -24.13 28.37 -18.10
C LEU A 557 -22.62 28.20 -18.37
N ASN A 558 -21.92 29.28 -18.74
CA ASN A 558 -20.47 29.23 -18.94
C ASN A 558 -19.70 28.92 -17.65
N ALA A 559 -20.21 29.37 -16.49
CA ALA A 559 -19.60 29.08 -15.19
C ALA A 559 -19.90 27.65 -14.73
N ALA A 560 -21.10 27.13 -15.00
CA ALA A 560 -21.47 25.75 -14.71
C ALA A 560 -20.62 24.77 -15.54
N ILE A 561 -20.55 24.95 -16.86
CA ILE A 561 -19.74 24.09 -17.75
C ILE A 561 -18.24 24.16 -17.36
N ALA A 562 -17.72 25.34 -17.03
CA ALA A 562 -16.33 25.49 -16.58
C ALA A 562 -16.06 24.88 -15.18
N ALA A 563 -17.07 24.80 -14.31
CA ALA A 563 -16.97 24.06 -13.05
C ALA A 563 -16.94 22.53 -13.23
N THR A 564 -17.24 22.04 -14.45
CA THR A 564 -17.20 20.64 -14.87
C THR A 564 -16.08 20.32 -15.88
N GLU A 565 -15.11 21.21 -16.02
CA GLU A 565 -13.89 20.99 -16.83
C GLU A 565 -13.10 19.76 -16.32
N SER A 566 -12.56 18.93 -17.21
CA SER A 566 -11.94 17.66 -16.80
C SER A 566 -10.74 17.86 -15.87
N THR A 567 -10.63 17.03 -14.83
CA THR A 567 -9.58 17.15 -13.79
C THR A 567 -8.51 16.05 -13.85
N THR A 568 -8.73 15.01 -14.66
CA THR A 568 -7.88 13.81 -14.83
C THR A 568 -8.26 13.12 -16.14
N GLY A 569 -7.60 12.01 -16.49
CA GLY A 569 -7.86 11.23 -17.70
C GLY A 569 -9.30 10.68 -17.81
N ALA A 570 -9.77 10.54 -19.05
CA ALA A 570 -11.15 10.14 -19.35
C ALA A 570 -11.45 8.66 -19.07
N VAL A 571 -12.73 8.36 -18.80
CA VAL A 571 -13.26 7.00 -18.79
C VAL A 571 -13.68 6.61 -20.21
N ALA A 572 -12.76 6.00 -20.96
CA ALA A 572 -12.99 5.57 -22.32
C ALA A 572 -13.72 4.23 -22.40
N VAL A 573 -14.93 4.26 -22.97
CA VAL A 573 -15.72 3.06 -23.31
C VAL A 573 -15.56 2.65 -24.78
N GLY A 574 -14.54 3.16 -25.47
CA GLY A 574 -14.31 2.96 -26.89
C GLY A 574 -13.09 3.74 -27.40
N ASP A 575 -13.04 3.94 -28.71
CA ASP A 575 -12.02 4.65 -29.47
C ASP A 575 -12.72 5.22 -30.72
N ALA A 576 -12.84 6.55 -30.82
CA ALA A 576 -13.60 7.18 -31.90
C ALA A 576 -12.88 7.14 -33.25
N ASP A 577 -11.55 7.22 -33.25
CA ASP A 577 -10.70 7.29 -34.45
C ASP A 577 -10.60 5.91 -35.13
N ASN A 578 -10.58 4.83 -34.36
CA ASN A 578 -10.70 3.45 -34.88
C ASN A 578 -12.16 2.94 -34.96
N GLY A 579 -13.15 3.79 -34.63
CA GLY A 579 -14.57 3.52 -34.83
C GLY A 579 -15.22 2.55 -33.84
N VAL A 580 -14.62 2.36 -32.66
CA VAL A 580 -15.13 1.52 -31.57
C VAL A 580 -16.03 2.36 -30.66
N PHE A 581 -17.34 2.15 -30.74
CA PHE A 581 -18.33 2.84 -29.91
C PHE A 581 -19.15 1.87 -29.05
N ARG A 582 -19.48 2.27 -27.82
CA ARG A 582 -20.35 1.49 -26.91
C ARG A 582 -21.46 2.37 -26.34
N GLN A 583 -22.62 1.77 -26.09
CA GLN A 583 -23.72 2.42 -25.38
C GLN A 583 -23.54 2.25 -23.88
N ILE A 584 -23.63 3.35 -23.13
CA ILE A 584 -23.78 3.31 -21.67
C ILE A 584 -25.30 3.19 -21.39
N THR A 585 -25.72 2.13 -20.70
CA THR A 585 -27.13 1.78 -20.52
C THR A 585 -27.49 1.67 -19.04
N GLY A 586 -28.75 1.99 -18.69
CA GLY A 586 -29.20 2.04 -17.29
C GLY A 586 -28.91 3.37 -16.57
N VAL A 587 -28.42 4.38 -17.29
CA VAL A 587 -28.16 5.73 -16.75
C VAL A 587 -29.47 6.35 -16.25
N ALA A 588 -29.49 6.77 -14.98
CA ALA A 588 -30.59 7.50 -14.37
C ALA A 588 -30.78 8.90 -15.01
N ALA A 589 -31.77 9.67 -14.58
CA ALA A 589 -31.80 11.09 -14.93
C ALA A 589 -30.84 11.85 -14.01
N GLY A 590 -29.91 12.60 -14.60
CA GLY A 590 -29.01 13.48 -13.84
C GLY A 590 -29.73 14.59 -13.09
N SER A 591 -29.12 15.04 -12.01
CA SER A 591 -29.64 16.00 -11.02
C SER A 591 -28.75 17.23 -10.88
N GLU A 592 -27.43 17.04 -10.85
CA GLU A 592 -26.41 18.10 -10.70
C GLU A 592 -25.70 18.35 -12.05
N ASP A 593 -24.98 19.49 -12.17
CA ASP A 593 -24.35 19.93 -13.44
C ASP A 593 -23.34 18.92 -14.03
N SER A 594 -22.76 18.03 -13.21
CA SER A 594 -21.80 17.00 -13.62
C SER A 594 -22.41 15.60 -13.85
N ASP A 595 -23.72 15.42 -13.66
CA ASP A 595 -24.37 14.12 -13.88
C ASP A 595 -24.54 13.80 -15.38
N ALA A 596 -24.36 12.52 -15.74
CA ALA A 596 -24.54 12.06 -17.12
C ALA A 596 -26.00 12.18 -17.59
N VAL A 597 -26.24 13.10 -18.53
CA VAL A 597 -27.57 13.36 -19.11
C VAL A 597 -28.07 12.18 -19.94
N ASN A 598 -29.27 11.67 -19.63
CA ASN A 598 -29.89 10.58 -20.38
C ASN A 598 -30.82 11.06 -21.52
N VAL A 599 -31.20 10.12 -22.40
CA VAL A 599 -32.02 10.39 -23.60
C VAL A 599 -33.44 10.93 -23.28
N ALA A 600 -33.95 10.75 -22.05
CA ALA A 600 -35.23 11.32 -21.65
C ALA A 600 -35.11 12.79 -21.24
N GLN A 601 -34.03 13.19 -20.55
CA GLN A 601 -33.76 14.57 -20.17
C GLN A 601 -33.55 15.46 -21.40
N LEU A 602 -32.75 15.02 -22.37
CA LEU A 602 -32.49 15.81 -23.58
C LEU A 602 -33.77 16.13 -24.36
N LYS A 603 -34.73 15.19 -24.39
CA LYS A 603 -36.04 15.36 -25.03
C LYS A 603 -37.01 16.28 -24.28
N ALA A 604 -36.69 16.69 -23.06
CA ALA A 604 -37.47 17.64 -22.29
C ALA A 604 -36.97 19.09 -22.44
N SER A 605 -35.92 19.32 -23.22
CA SER A 605 -35.20 20.60 -23.33
C SER A 605 -35.32 21.27 -24.70
N GLU A 606 -36.43 21.03 -25.41
CA GLU A 606 -36.72 21.67 -26.71
C GLU A 606 -37.24 23.12 -26.51
N ILE A 607 -37.02 24.00 -27.50
CA ILE A 607 -37.03 25.47 -27.28
C ILE A 607 -38.40 26.13 -27.54
N HIS A 608 -38.90 26.86 -26.54
CA HIS A 608 -40.18 27.59 -26.55
C HIS A 608 -40.03 29.11 -26.77
N TYR A 609 -39.39 29.59 -27.84
CA TYR A 609 -39.19 31.05 -28.03
C TYR A 609 -40.44 31.89 -28.37
N PHE A 610 -41.61 31.25 -28.51
CA PHE A 610 -42.91 31.92 -28.39
C PHE A 610 -43.74 31.26 -27.26
N SER A 611 -43.64 31.80 -26.04
CA SER A 611 -44.46 31.35 -24.91
C SER A 611 -45.85 31.99 -24.95
N VAL A 612 -46.81 31.23 -25.47
CA VAL A 612 -48.24 31.55 -25.43
C VAL A 612 -48.89 30.71 -24.33
N ASN A 613 -49.43 31.34 -23.28
CA ASN A 613 -50.22 30.62 -22.28
C ASN A 613 -51.65 30.39 -22.81
N ASP A 614 -52.03 29.13 -22.97
CA ASP A 614 -53.35 28.66 -23.37
C ASP A 614 -54.16 28.04 -22.20
N ASP A 615 -53.73 28.33 -20.96
CA ASP A 615 -54.20 27.73 -19.71
C ASP A 615 -54.09 26.19 -19.66
N ASN A 616 -53.12 25.62 -20.39
CA ASN A 616 -52.85 24.19 -20.58
C ASN A 616 -53.89 23.47 -21.46
N ASN A 617 -54.56 24.20 -22.35
CA ASN A 617 -55.52 23.65 -23.30
C ASN A 617 -55.15 24.04 -24.75
N PRO A 618 -54.44 23.16 -25.48
CA PRO A 618 -54.00 23.40 -26.86
C PRO A 618 -55.11 23.88 -27.80
N GLN A 619 -54.83 25.00 -28.47
CA GLN A 619 -55.72 25.72 -29.38
C GLN A 619 -55.01 25.98 -30.73
N GLY A 620 -55.61 26.79 -31.61
CA GLY A 620 -54.99 27.15 -32.89
C GLY A 620 -53.66 27.87 -32.71
N ASN A 621 -52.73 27.70 -33.66
CA ASN A 621 -51.35 28.17 -33.62
C ASN A 621 -50.45 27.53 -32.53
N TYR A 622 -50.92 26.50 -31.81
CA TYR A 622 -50.09 25.76 -30.83
C TYR A 622 -48.86 25.09 -31.48
N ALA A 623 -48.93 24.73 -32.76
CA ALA A 623 -47.80 24.19 -33.51
C ALA A 623 -46.93 25.28 -34.18
N ASN A 624 -47.19 26.57 -33.92
CA ASN A 624 -46.65 27.73 -34.64
C ASN A 624 -47.02 27.72 -36.15
N ASP A 625 -48.20 27.20 -36.47
CA ASP A 625 -48.72 26.94 -37.82
C ASP A 625 -49.70 28.01 -38.35
N GLY A 626 -49.99 29.05 -37.58
CA GLY A 626 -50.90 30.15 -37.97
C GLY A 626 -50.34 31.12 -39.02
N ALA A 627 -49.02 31.11 -39.27
CA ALA A 627 -48.40 31.89 -40.33
C ALA A 627 -48.38 31.07 -41.62
N THR A 628 -49.35 31.30 -42.50
CA THR A 628 -49.57 30.49 -43.71
C THR A 628 -49.15 31.21 -45.01
N GLY A 629 -49.09 32.54 -45.01
CA GLY A 629 -48.53 33.34 -46.10
C GLY A 629 -46.99 33.38 -46.09
N ALA A 630 -46.37 33.68 -47.24
CA ALA A 630 -44.93 33.69 -47.36
C ALA A 630 -44.31 34.90 -46.62
N ASN A 631 -43.35 34.64 -45.72
CA ASN A 631 -42.76 35.63 -44.82
C ASN A 631 -43.72 36.23 -43.77
N ALA A 632 -44.89 35.61 -43.54
CA ALA A 632 -45.85 36.04 -42.53
C ALA A 632 -45.37 35.74 -41.09
N LEU A 633 -45.98 36.40 -40.10
CA LEU A 633 -45.74 36.22 -38.67
C LEU A 633 -47.07 36.11 -37.91
N ALA A 634 -47.30 34.99 -37.22
CA ALA A 634 -48.49 34.77 -36.39
C ALA A 634 -48.11 34.41 -34.94
N ALA A 635 -48.39 35.30 -33.99
CA ALA A 635 -47.97 35.16 -32.59
C ALA A 635 -49.14 35.36 -31.61
N GLY A 636 -49.66 34.26 -31.08
CA GLY A 636 -50.79 34.24 -30.13
C GLY A 636 -51.70 33.03 -30.31
N VAL A 637 -52.57 32.78 -29.31
CA VAL A 637 -53.61 31.73 -29.38
C VAL A 637 -54.56 32.06 -30.52
N ASN A 638 -54.80 31.11 -31.44
CA ASN A 638 -55.67 31.32 -32.61
C ASN A 638 -55.26 32.52 -33.50
N ALA A 639 -53.98 32.95 -33.47
CA ALA A 639 -53.48 33.99 -34.36
C ALA A 639 -53.28 33.42 -35.78
N GLU A 640 -53.71 34.15 -36.81
CA GLU A 640 -53.69 33.68 -38.21
C GLU A 640 -53.25 34.81 -39.15
N ALA A 641 -52.18 34.57 -39.92
CA ALA A 641 -51.65 35.47 -40.94
C ALA A 641 -51.60 34.74 -42.28
N VAL A 642 -52.50 35.12 -43.20
CA VAL A 642 -52.83 34.34 -44.40
C VAL A 642 -52.08 34.81 -45.64
N GLY A 643 -51.84 36.12 -45.78
CA GLY A 643 -51.19 36.74 -46.94
C GLY A 643 -49.67 36.90 -46.80
N ASP A 644 -49.01 37.18 -47.93
CA ASP A 644 -47.55 37.30 -48.00
C ASP A 644 -47.04 38.54 -47.24
N GLY A 645 -46.24 38.30 -46.20
CA GLY A 645 -45.70 39.33 -45.31
C GLY A 645 -46.67 39.82 -44.22
N ASP A 646 -47.84 39.20 -44.07
CA ASP A 646 -48.83 39.58 -43.06
C ASP A 646 -48.34 39.36 -41.62
N VAL A 647 -48.76 40.23 -40.69
CA VAL A 647 -48.37 40.18 -39.27
C VAL A 647 -49.59 40.16 -38.36
N ALA A 648 -49.86 39.02 -37.72
CA ALA A 648 -50.93 38.81 -36.75
C ALA A 648 -50.37 38.58 -35.34
N ILE A 649 -50.61 39.50 -34.40
CA ILE A 649 -50.05 39.41 -33.03
C ILE A 649 -51.15 39.64 -31.98
N GLY A 650 -51.58 38.58 -31.30
CA GLY A 650 -52.62 38.62 -30.26
C GLY A 650 -53.50 37.39 -30.25
N GLU A 651 -54.29 37.22 -29.19
CA GLU A 651 -55.30 36.16 -29.11
C GLU A 651 -56.42 36.42 -30.13
N GLY A 652 -56.63 35.50 -31.07
CA GLY A 652 -57.60 35.61 -32.16
C GLY A 652 -57.31 36.73 -33.16
N ALA A 653 -56.06 37.24 -33.25
CA ALA A 653 -55.69 38.23 -34.26
C ALA A 653 -55.67 37.60 -35.66
N ARG A 654 -56.40 38.19 -36.62
CA ARG A 654 -56.52 37.69 -38.00
C ARG A 654 -56.04 38.72 -39.01
N VAL A 655 -55.18 38.32 -39.95
CA VAL A 655 -54.93 39.04 -41.20
C VAL A 655 -55.25 38.11 -42.37
N ASP A 656 -56.31 38.43 -43.10
CA ASP A 656 -56.73 37.75 -44.32
C ASP A 656 -56.51 38.69 -45.52
N GLY A 657 -55.24 38.84 -45.92
CA GLY A 657 -54.79 39.85 -46.88
C GLY A 657 -55.51 39.79 -48.23
N SER A 658 -55.76 40.97 -48.82
CA SER A 658 -56.45 41.07 -50.12
C SER A 658 -55.71 40.33 -51.23
N THR A 659 -56.47 39.61 -52.07
CA THR A 659 -55.97 38.91 -53.28
C THR A 659 -55.27 39.80 -54.32
N LEU A 660 -55.30 41.13 -54.12
CA LEU A 660 -54.59 42.12 -54.94
C LEU A 660 -53.10 42.24 -54.60
N GLY A 661 -52.67 41.78 -53.42
CA GLY A 661 -51.29 41.84 -52.93
C GLY A 661 -50.96 43.12 -52.17
N GLY A 662 -50.16 42.96 -51.11
CA GLY A 662 -49.83 43.95 -50.09
C GLY A 662 -49.57 43.21 -48.78
N SER A 663 -48.98 43.86 -47.78
CA SER A 663 -48.69 43.23 -46.48
C SER A 663 -49.39 43.96 -45.34
N SER A 664 -50.30 43.26 -44.65
CA SER A 664 -51.22 43.85 -43.68
C SER A 664 -50.89 43.42 -42.24
N VAL A 665 -51.33 44.23 -41.26
CA VAL A 665 -50.89 44.12 -39.85
C VAL A 665 -52.07 44.17 -38.89
N ALA A 666 -52.30 43.10 -38.13
CA ALA A 666 -53.26 43.05 -37.01
C ALA A 666 -52.52 42.82 -35.69
N VAL A 667 -52.68 43.74 -34.72
CA VAL A 667 -52.02 43.66 -33.40
C VAL A 667 -53.01 43.97 -32.28
N GLY A 668 -53.32 42.96 -31.46
CA GLY A 668 -54.25 43.04 -30.32
C GLY A 668 -55.26 41.89 -30.30
N GLN A 669 -55.89 41.65 -29.14
CA GLN A 669 -56.94 40.62 -29.01
C GLN A 669 -58.06 40.87 -30.01
N LEU A 670 -58.35 39.88 -30.86
CA LEU A 670 -59.38 39.92 -31.90
C LEU A 670 -59.25 41.15 -32.82
N SER A 671 -58.02 41.56 -33.11
CA SER A 671 -57.73 42.53 -34.18
C SER A 671 -57.88 41.83 -35.54
N GLU A 672 -58.46 42.52 -36.52
CA GLU A 672 -58.82 41.92 -37.80
C GLU A 672 -58.53 42.86 -38.97
N VAL A 673 -57.85 42.32 -39.99
CA VAL A 673 -57.86 42.87 -41.35
C VAL A 673 -58.50 41.81 -42.24
N ASP A 674 -59.70 42.09 -42.74
CA ASP A 674 -60.46 41.24 -43.66
C ASP A 674 -60.33 41.81 -45.08
N GLY A 675 -59.71 41.10 -46.01
CA GLY A 675 -59.77 41.39 -47.44
C GLY A 675 -59.29 42.78 -47.88
N ALA A 676 -58.29 43.35 -47.19
CA ALA A 676 -57.67 44.65 -47.51
C ALA A 676 -56.14 44.54 -47.64
N ALA A 677 -55.56 45.25 -48.61
CA ALA A 677 -54.11 45.35 -48.81
C ALA A 677 -53.51 46.56 -48.08
N ASP A 678 -52.24 46.44 -47.67
CA ASP A 678 -51.44 47.47 -47.00
C ASP A 678 -52.17 48.14 -45.81
N ALA A 679 -52.96 47.34 -45.07
CA ALA A 679 -53.89 47.79 -44.04
C ALA A 679 -53.41 47.46 -42.62
N ALA A 680 -53.82 48.26 -41.64
CA ALA A 680 -53.28 48.22 -40.27
C ALA A 680 -54.39 48.29 -39.22
N ALA A 681 -54.59 47.21 -38.45
CA ALA A 681 -55.56 47.08 -37.35
C ALA A 681 -54.85 46.88 -35.99
N LEU A 682 -54.52 47.98 -35.29
CA LEU A 682 -53.71 47.98 -34.07
C LEU A 682 -54.56 48.35 -32.83
N GLY A 683 -55.06 47.35 -32.11
CA GLY A 683 -55.85 47.49 -30.89
C GLY A 683 -56.74 46.26 -30.66
N SER A 684 -57.28 46.08 -29.45
CA SER A 684 -58.26 45.00 -29.26
C SER A 684 -59.53 45.31 -30.05
N ARG A 685 -59.98 44.38 -30.90
CA ARG A 685 -61.13 44.57 -31.81
C ARG A 685 -60.96 45.78 -32.73
N ALA A 686 -59.72 46.18 -33.03
CA ALA A 686 -59.44 47.05 -34.16
C ALA A 686 -59.76 46.30 -35.45
N GLN A 687 -60.47 46.92 -36.39
CA GLN A 687 -60.94 46.26 -37.61
C GLN A 687 -60.75 47.14 -38.84
N VAL A 688 -60.16 46.58 -39.89
CA VAL A 688 -60.22 47.12 -41.26
C VAL A 688 -60.96 46.12 -42.13
N SER A 689 -62.12 46.53 -42.66
CA SER A 689 -62.99 45.68 -43.46
C SER A 689 -62.58 45.60 -44.94
N SER A 690 -63.17 44.63 -45.65
CA SER A 690 -62.84 44.34 -47.05
C SER A 690 -63.07 45.50 -48.02
N GLY A 691 -62.16 45.59 -49.00
CA GLY A 691 -62.11 46.68 -49.99
C GLY A 691 -61.43 47.98 -49.51
N SER A 692 -61.07 48.07 -48.22
CA SER A 692 -60.48 49.26 -47.61
C SER A 692 -58.96 49.27 -47.63
N ASP A 693 -58.39 49.07 -48.82
CA ASP A 693 -56.93 49.11 -49.06
C ASP A 693 -56.32 50.43 -48.53
N GLY A 694 -55.16 50.33 -47.86
CA GLY A 694 -54.52 51.44 -47.14
C GLY A 694 -55.26 51.90 -45.87
N GLY A 695 -56.30 51.18 -45.45
CA GLY A 695 -57.08 51.48 -44.25
C GLY A 695 -56.29 51.31 -42.96
N THR A 696 -56.40 52.29 -42.05
CA THR A 696 -55.65 52.33 -40.78
C THR A 696 -56.61 52.48 -39.60
N ALA A 697 -56.84 51.41 -38.85
CA ALA A 697 -57.59 51.37 -37.61
C ALA A 697 -56.64 51.20 -36.41
N ILE A 698 -56.48 52.22 -35.55
CA ILE A 698 -55.55 52.16 -34.40
C ILE A 698 -56.27 52.56 -33.12
N GLY A 699 -56.66 51.58 -32.30
CA GLY A 699 -57.35 51.78 -31.04
C GLY A 699 -58.26 50.61 -30.67
N SER A 700 -58.65 50.52 -29.39
CA SER A 700 -59.64 49.51 -28.99
C SER A 700 -60.98 49.82 -29.64
N GLU A 701 -61.52 48.85 -30.38
CA GLU A 701 -62.75 49.01 -31.18
C GLU A 701 -62.68 50.18 -32.21
N ALA A 702 -61.48 50.46 -32.73
CA ALA A 702 -61.31 51.35 -33.88
C ALA A 702 -61.72 50.62 -35.17
N THR A 703 -62.54 51.24 -36.01
CA THR A 703 -63.13 50.61 -37.20
C THR A 703 -62.96 51.43 -38.46
N VAL A 704 -62.60 50.76 -39.55
CA VAL A 704 -62.74 51.23 -40.94
C VAL A 704 -63.69 50.28 -41.66
N GLY A 705 -64.88 50.76 -42.04
CA GLY A 705 -65.91 50.00 -42.75
C GLY A 705 -65.50 49.60 -44.17
N THR A 706 -66.40 48.96 -44.92
CA THR A 706 -66.09 48.38 -46.24
C THR A 706 -65.94 49.43 -47.34
N ASP A 707 -65.09 49.12 -48.33
CA ASP A 707 -64.78 49.98 -49.48
C ASP A 707 -64.33 51.42 -49.09
N SER A 708 -63.73 51.60 -47.90
CA SER A 708 -63.25 52.89 -47.36
C SER A 708 -61.73 53.01 -47.46
N ARG A 709 -61.23 53.12 -48.69
CA ARG A 709 -59.79 53.21 -49.00
C ARG A 709 -59.13 54.48 -48.47
N ASN A 710 -57.87 54.34 -48.06
CA ASN A 710 -57.06 55.38 -47.38
C ASN A 710 -57.69 55.94 -46.09
N ALA A 711 -58.74 55.30 -45.53
CA ALA A 711 -59.41 55.80 -44.34
C ALA A 711 -58.57 55.61 -43.08
N ILE A 712 -58.61 56.59 -42.20
CA ILE A 712 -57.83 56.61 -40.95
C ILE A 712 -58.79 56.72 -39.77
N SER A 713 -58.84 55.69 -38.92
CA SER A 713 -59.67 55.60 -37.72
C SER A 713 -58.77 55.38 -36.49
N ILE A 714 -58.40 56.45 -35.79
CA ILE A 714 -57.40 56.41 -34.72
C ILE A 714 -58.02 56.83 -33.37
N GLY A 715 -58.14 55.85 -32.49
CA GLY A 715 -58.49 55.97 -31.09
C GLY A 715 -59.64 55.05 -30.68
N ARG A 716 -60.04 55.11 -29.41
CA ARG A 716 -61.00 54.14 -28.86
C ARG A 716 -62.41 54.38 -29.40
N LEU A 717 -63.08 53.33 -29.88
CA LEU A 717 -64.42 53.39 -30.51
C LEU A 717 -64.51 54.33 -31.72
N THR A 718 -63.40 54.67 -32.39
CA THR A 718 -63.49 55.49 -33.61
C THR A 718 -64.07 54.68 -34.75
N SER A 719 -64.81 55.35 -35.64
CA SER A 719 -65.40 54.71 -36.81
C SER A 719 -65.30 55.60 -38.03
N VAL A 720 -64.79 55.02 -39.12
CA VAL A 720 -65.05 55.50 -40.47
C VAL A 720 -66.05 54.54 -41.11
N GLY A 721 -67.23 55.05 -41.47
CA GLY A 721 -68.29 54.29 -42.11
C GLY A 721 -67.91 53.75 -43.50
N SER A 722 -68.79 52.95 -44.08
CA SER A 722 -68.59 52.34 -45.40
C SER A 722 -68.57 53.39 -46.51
N ASN A 723 -67.80 53.16 -47.59
CA ASN A 723 -67.66 54.07 -48.75
C ASN A 723 -67.15 55.50 -48.44
N ALA A 724 -66.48 55.74 -47.31
CA ALA A 724 -65.98 57.05 -46.89
C ALA A 724 -64.48 57.21 -47.23
N TRP A 725 -64.16 57.39 -48.51
CA TRP A 725 -62.78 57.43 -49.04
C TRP A 725 -62.00 58.65 -48.53
N ASP A 726 -60.69 58.49 -48.35
CA ASP A 726 -59.75 59.57 -47.99
C ASP A 726 -60.17 60.37 -46.74
N SER A 727 -60.84 59.71 -45.79
CA SER A 727 -61.45 60.32 -44.61
C SER A 727 -60.72 59.99 -43.30
N VAL A 728 -60.89 60.82 -42.27
CA VAL A 728 -60.13 60.73 -41.02
C VAL A 728 -61.03 60.87 -39.79
N ALA A 729 -61.12 59.83 -38.97
CA ALA A 729 -61.67 59.86 -37.61
C ALA A 729 -60.51 59.73 -36.59
N LEU A 730 -60.30 60.73 -35.72
CA LEU A 730 -59.20 60.76 -34.75
C LEU A 730 -59.68 61.26 -33.38
N GLY A 731 -59.78 60.39 -32.37
CA GLY A 731 -60.26 60.77 -31.03
C GLY A 731 -60.80 59.60 -30.21
N SER A 732 -61.69 59.87 -29.27
CA SER A 732 -62.48 58.82 -28.60
C SER A 732 -63.92 58.88 -29.10
N ALA A 733 -64.41 57.83 -29.76
CA ALA A 733 -65.70 57.81 -30.43
C ALA A 733 -65.90 58.94 -31.46
N ALA A 734 -64.82 59.28 -32.19
CA ALA A 734 -64.92 60.11 -33.39
C ALA A 734 -65.54 59.30 -34.54
N LEU A 735 -66.47 59.90 -35.28
CA LEU A 735 -67.25 59.27 -36.33
C LEU A 735 -67.13 60.04 -37.65
N VAL A 736 -66.77 59.34 -38.73
CA VAL A 736 -67.10 59.74 -40.10
C VAL A 736 -68.22 58.81 -40.57
N GLY A 737 -69.38 59.37 -40.92
CA GLY A 737 -70.56 58.62 -41.36
C GLY A 737 -70.38 57.91 -42.71
N GLU A 738 -71.35 57.08 -43.08
CA GLU A 738 -71.31 56.34 -44.34
C GLU A 738 -71.32 57.28 -45.55
N GLY A 739 -70.47 56.99 -46.53
CA GLY A 739 -70.32 57.78 -47.76
C GLY A 739 -69.75 59.20 -47.56
N ALA A 740 -69.34 59.60 -46.35
CA ALA A 740 -68.79 60.93 -46.08
C ALA A 740 -67.31 61.05 -46.53
N SER A 741 -67.06 60.86 -47.83
CA SER A 741 -65.72 60.91 -48.42
C SER A 741 -65.08 62.30 -48.29
N GLY A 742 -63.78 62.32 -48.00
CA GLY A 742 -63.01 63.52 -47.71
C GLY A 742 -63.37 64.24 -46.40
N ALA A 743 -64.19 63.63 -45.54
CA ALA A 743 -64.56 64.22 -44.24
C ALA A 743 -63.50 63.98 -43.16
N ILE A 744 -63.41 64.91 -42.21
CA ILE A 744 -62.38 64.92 -41.15
C ILE A 744 -63.07 65.15 -39.80
N SER A 745 -63.09 64.14 -38.94
CA SER A 745 -63.64 64.14 -37.57
C SER A 745 -62.50 63.99 -36.55
N ILE A 746 -62.06 65.07 -35.92
CA ILE A 746 -60.94 65.09 -34.98
C ILE A 746 -61.39 65.60 -33.61
N GLY A 747 -61.49 64.71 -32.63
CA GLY A 747 -61.89 65.01 -31.26
C GLY A 747 -62.76 63.92 -30.63
N THR A 748 -62.92 63.94 -29.31
CA THR A 748 -63.83 63.01 -28.61
C THR A 748 -65.27 63.30 -29.03
N LEU A 749 -66.00 62.32 -29.57
CA LEU A 749 -67.35 62.49 -30.14
C LEU A 749 -67.43 63.47 -31.33
N ALA A 750 -66.31 63.80 -31.99
CA ALA A 750 -66.35 64.58 -33.24
C ALA A 750 -67.07 63.78 -34.34
N SER A 751 -68.01 64.41 -35.05
CA SER A 751 -68.90 63.75 -36.00
C SER A 751 -69.06 64.51 -37.30
N ASN A 752 -68.87 63.80 -38.42
CA ASN A 752 -69.43 64.17 -39.72
C ASN A 752 -70.50 63.12 -40.04
N ALA A 753 -71.74 63.55 -40.27
CA ALA A 753 -72.86 62.65 -40.55
C ALA A 753 -72.75 61.94 -41.90
N ASP A 754 -73.58 60.93 -42.12
CA ASP A 754 -73.65 60.18 -43.38
C ASP A 754 -73.85 61.13 -44.58
N GLY A 755 -73.03 60.98 -45.62
CA GLY A 755 -73.05 61.85 -46.80
C GLY A 755 -72.58 63.31 -46.59
N ALA A 756 -71.97 63.65 -45.47
CA ALA A 756 -71.31 64.95 -45.27
C ALA A 756 -69.96 64.99 -46.01
N PHE A 757 -69.99 65.26 -47.32
CA PHE A 757 -68.79 65.26 -48.16
C PHE A 757 -67.89 66.47 -47.87
N ASN A 758 -66.56 66.25 -47.79
CA ASN A 758 -65.53 67.29 -47.61
C ASN A 758 -65.75 68.23 -46.41
N SER A 759 -66.39 67.78 -45.34
CA SER A 759 -66.66 68.57 -44.13
C SER A 759 -65.65 68.29 -43.01
N ILE A 760 -65.41 69.28 -42.14
CA ILE A 760 -64.36 69.24 -41.11
C ILE A 760 -64.98 69.50 -39.73
N ALA A 761 -64.88 68.55 -38.81
CA ALA A 761 -65.37 68.60 -37.44
C ALA A 761 -64.18 68.41 -36.49
N LEU A 762 -63.65 69.49 -35.93
CA LEU A 762 -62.41 69.54 -35.14
C LEU A 762 -62.69 70.06 -33.73
N GLY A 763 -62.96 69.15 -32.78
CA GLY A 763 -63.23 69.47 -31.38
C GLY A 763 -64.00 68.36 -30.66
N ILE A 764 -64.10 68.44 -29.33
CA ILE A 764 -64.93 67.51 -28.54
C ILE A 764 -66.40 67.75 -28.93
N ALA A 765 -67.14 66.73 -29.37
CA ALA A 765 -68.53 66.84 -29.83
C ALA A 765 -68.77 67.88 -30.95
N ALA A 766 -67.74 68.20 -31.75
CA ALA A 766 -67.91 69.00 -32.97
C ALA A 766 -68.77 68.22 -33.99
N ASN A 767 -69.75 68.86 -34.63
CA ASN A 767 -70.75 68.14 -35.44
C ASN A 767 -71.08 68.84 -36.77
N ASN A 768 -71.03 68.07 -37.87
CA ASN A 768 -71.44 68.51 -39.20
C ASN A 768 -72.53 67.57 -39.74
N THR A 769 -73.70 68.11 -40.09
CA THR A 769 -74.80 67.32 -40.66
C THR A 769 -74.95 67.46 -42.18
N GLU A 770 -74.10 68.25 -42.83
CA GLU A 770 -74.25 68.68 -44.21
C GLU A 770 -72.90 68.79 -44.93
N SER A 771 -72.92 68.75 -46.27
CA SER A 771 -71.69 68.77 -47.08
C SER A 771 -70.95 70.11 -47.05
N GLY A 772 -69.62 70.05 -47.05
CA GLY A 772 -68.71 71.20 -47.18
C GLY A 772 -68.75 72.19 -46.02
N SER A 773 -69.25 71.79 -44.86
CA SER A 773 -69.30 72.64 -43.65
C SER A 773 -68.08 72.43 -42.74
N VAL A 774 -67.81 73.39 -41.86
CA VAL A 774 -66.61 73.43 -41.02
C VAL A 774 -66.97 73.81 -39.59
N SER A 775 -66.87 72.87 -38.66
CA SER A 775 -66.99 73.06 -37.21
C SER A 775 -65.63 72.90 -36.53
N ILE A 776 -65.11 73.93 -35.87
CA ILE A 776 -63.80 73.92 -35.19
C ILE A 776 -63.97 74.47 -33.78
N GLY A 777 -64.09 73.57 -32.80
CA GLY A 777 -64.28 73.89 -31.39
C GLY A 777 -65.03 72.78 -30.64
N SER A 778 -64.92 72.75 -29.32
CA SER A 778 -65.75 71.85 -28.48
C SER A 778 -67.22 72.21 -28.68
N GLU A 779 -68.10 71.28 -29.04
CA GLU A 779 -69.53 71.51 -29.34
C GLU A 779 -69.80 72.47 -30.51
N ALA A 780 -68.80 72.77 -31.34
CA ALA A 780 -69.01 73.55 -32.57
C ALA A 780 -69.92 72.76 -33.52
N SER A 781 -70.97 73.39 -34.06
CA SER A 781 -72.00 72.69 -34.84
C SER A 781 -72.41 73.46 -36.09
N THR A 782 -72.43 72.76 -37.23
CA THR A 782 -72.96 73.27 -38.49
C THR A 782 -74.08 72.34 -38.99
N THR A 783 -75.24 72.95 -39.25
CA THR A 783 -76.46 72.23 -39.69
C THR A 783 -76.95 72.66 -41.07
N ALA A 784 -76.10 73.38 -41.82
CA ALA A 784 -76.38 73.86 -43.17
C ALA A 784 -75.13 73.78 -44.05
N GLY A 785 -75.31 73.41 -45.32
CA GLY A 785 -74.20 73.27 -46.28
C GLY A 785 -73.38 74.54 -46.45
N GLY A 786 -72.04 74.38 -46.46
CA GLY A 786 -71.08 75.48 -46.60
C GLY A 786 -71.01 76.46 -45.41
N ALA A 787 -71.66 76.16 -44.28
CA ALA A 787 -71.57 76.97 -43.06
C ALA A 787 -70.24 76.74 -42.31
N VAL A 788 -69.81 77.75 -41.55
CA VAL A 788 -68.54 77.75 -40.81
C VAL A 788 -68.78 78.17 -39.36
N ALA A 789 -68.38 77.35 -38.39
CA ALA A 789 -68.45 77.62 -36.96
C ALA A 789 -67.08 77.38 -36.32
N ILE A 790 -66.41 78.43 -35.84
CA ILE A 790 -65.04 78.37 -35.30
C ILE A 790 -65.05 78.96 -33.88
N GLY A 791 -65.18 78.09 -32.88
CA GLY A 791 -65.24 78.41 -31.45
C GLY A 791 -65.98 77.32 -30.66
N GLY A 792 -65.79 77.27 -29.34
CA GLY A 792 -66.50 76.31 -28.49
C GLY A 792 -67.98 76.65 -28.36
N SER A 793 -68.88 75.69 -28.62
CA SER A 793 -70.34 75.85 -28.69
C SER A 793 -70.77 76.92 -29.71
N ALA A 794 -69.96 77.12 -30.77
CA ALA A 794 -70.29 77.98 -31.89
C ALA A 794 -71.29 77.27 -32.83
N THR A 795 -72.37 77.94 -33.21
CA THR A 795 -73.43 77.38 -34.07
C THR A 795 -73.55 78.19 -35.36
N ALA A 796 -73.49 77.51 -36.51
CA ALA A 796 -73.81 78.14 -37.80
C ALA A 796 -74.93 77.35 -38.49
N THR A 797 -76.14 77.90 -38.39
CA THR A 797 -77.39 77.29 -38.85
C THR A 797 -77.89 77.91 -40.16
N ALA A 798 -77.38 79.10 -40.53
CA ALA A 798 -77.56 79.68 -41.86
C ALA A 798 -76.52 79.14 -42.86
N ALA A 799 -76.97 78.74 -44.05
CA ALA A 799 -76.09 78.27 -45.12
C ALA A 799 -75.11 79.39 -45.56
N ASN A 800 -73.81 79.09 -45.56
CA ASN A 800 -72.71 80.08 -45.75
C ASN A 800 -72.61 81.15 -44.65
N GLY A 801 -73.23 80.95 -43.48
CA GLY A 801 -72.99 81.77 -42.28
C GLY A 801 -71.63 81.47 -41.63
N VAL A 802 -71.10 82.44 -40.87
CA VAL A 802 -69.80 82.32 -40.20
C VAL A 802 -69.92 82.70 -38.72
N ALA A 803 -69.90 81.72 -37.83
CA ALA A 803 -69.70 81.95 -36.40
C ALA A 803 -68.20 81.90 -36.09
N LEU A 804 -67.65 82.96 -35.48
CA LEU A 804 -66.22 83.16 -35.27
C LEU A 804 -65.93 83.58 -33.82
N GLY A 805 -66.10 82.62 -32.91
CA GLY A 805 -65.88 82.75 -31.49
C GLY A 805 -66.65 81.67 -30.71
N SER A 806 -66.26 81.43 -29.45
CA SER A 806 -67.06 80.57 -28.56
C SER A 806 -68.47 81.16 -28.35
N GLU A 807 -69.50 80.32 -28.28
CA GLU A 807 -70.89 80.76 -28.07
C GLU A 807 -71.38 81.76 -29.15
N SER A 808 -70.73 81.81 -30.32
CA SER A 808 -71.16 82.62 -31.46
C SER A 808 -72.21 81.89 -32.27
N GLU A 809 -73.29 82.57 -32.62
CA GLU A 809 -74.47 82.00 -33.28
C GLU A 809 -74.76 82.73 -34.60
N ALA A 810 -74.36 82.12 -35.71
CA ALA A 810 -74.63 82.59 -37.06
C ALA A 810 -75.97 82.02 -37.57
N ASP A 811 -77.06 82.49 -36.95
CA ASP A 811 -78.46 82.21 -37.36
C ASP A 811 -78.96 83.13 -38.48
N THR A 812 -78.36 84.32 -38.58
CA THR A 812 -78.93 85.45 -39.31
C THR A 812 -78.54 85.39 -40.78
N ALA A 813 -79.56 85.16 -41.63
CA ALA A 813 -79.45 85.21 -43.08
C ALA A 813 -79.24 86.64 -43.62
N ALA A 814 -78.89 86.76 -44.90
CA ALA A 814 -78.70 88.04 -45.59
C ALA A 814 -79.97 88.92 -45.57
N GLY A 815 -79.78 90.25 -45.56
CA GLY A 815 -80.87 91.24 -45.69
C GLY A 815 -81.05 92.23 -44.54
N ILE A 816 -80.17 92.26 -43.54
CA ILE A 816 -80.22 93.20 -42.39
C ILE A 816 -79.48 94.52 -42.73
N ALA A 817 -79.90 95.65 -42.13
CA ALA A 817 -79.31 96.99 -42.31
C ALA A 817 -78.57 97.50 -41.04
N GLY A 818 -77.74 98.55 -41.20
CA GLY A 818 -76.83 99.06 -40.16
C GLY A 818 -77.45 99.80 -38.95
N TYR A 819 -76.66 99.98 -37.90
CA TYR A 819 -77.07 100.62 -36.64
C TYR A 819 -76.90 102.15 -36.66
N VAL A 820 -77.99 102.88 -36.38
CA VAL A 820 -78.02 104.35 -36.33
C VAL A 820 -77.84 104.85 -34.88
N PRO A 821 -76.76 105.56 -34.54
CA PRO A 821 -76.51 106.01 -33.16
C PRO A 821 -77.44 107.16 -32.72
N PHE A 822 -77.80 107.18 -31.44
CA PHE A 822 -78.70 108.19 -30.87
C PHE A 822 -78.11 109.61 -30.96
N GLY A 823 -78.75 110.47 -31.76
CA GLY A 823 -78.28 111.83 -32.04
C GLY A 823 -77.69 112.03 -33.44
N ALA A 824 -77.60 110.98 -34.27
CA ALA A 824 -77.27 111.08 -35.69
C ALA A 824 -78.19 112.05 -36.44
N SER A 825 -77.69 112.70 -37.50
CA SER A 825 -78.55 113.53 -38.37
C SER A 825 -79.32 112.65 -39.35
N ALA A 826 -80.41 113.20 -39.91
CA ALA A 826 -81.21 112.49 -40.92
C ALA A 826 -80.40 112.08 -42.17
N THR A 827 -79.31 112.80 -42.48
CA THR A 827 -78.39 112.45 -43.58
C THR A 827 -77.61 111.18 -43.25
N ASP A 828 -77.10 111.09 -42.02
CA ASP A 828 -76.31 109.95 -41.55
C ASP A 828 -77.20 108.72 -41.40
N THR A 829 -78.41 108.89 -40.87
CA THR A 829 -79.46 107.86 -40.83
C THR A 829 -79.72 107.25 -42.22
N SER A 830 -79.97 108.09 -43.23
CA SER A 830 -80.24 107.60 -44.59
C SER A 830 -79.04 106.93 -45.27
N ALA A 831 -77.81 107.25 -44.86
CA ALA A 831 -76.61 106.60 -45.37
C ALA A 831 -76.39 105.22 -44.70
N ILE A 832 -76.65 105.13 -43.39
CA ILE A 832 -76.56 103.88 -42.60
C ILE A 832 -77.68 102.89 -42.98
N GLU A 833 -78.89 103.36 -43.27
CA GLU A 833 -79.99 102.52 -43.77
C GLU A 833 -79.70 101.90 -45.16
N GLY A 834 -78.71 102.42 -45.89
CA GLY A 834 -78.29 101.91 -47.20
C GLY A 834 -77.38 100.68 -47.17
N THR A 835 -76.73 100.37 -46.05
CA THR A 835 -75.75 99.28 -45.95
C THR A 835 -76.41 97.96 -45.57
N VAL A 836 -77.04 97.32 -46.56
CA VAL A 836 -77.75 96.03 -46.39
C VAL A 836 -76.84 94.82 -46.68
N ALA A 837 -76.75 93.88 -45.75
CA ALA A 837 -75.89 92.71 -45.83
C ALA A 837 -76.29 91.74 -46.96
N GLN A 838 -75.38 91.47 -47.91
CA GLN A 838 -75.59 90.55 -49.05
C GLN A 838 -75.20 89.08 -48.78
N ARG A 839 -74.70 88.77 -47.58
CA ARG A 839 -74.35 87.41 -47.13
C ARG A 839 -74.97 87.18 -45.74
N ALA A 840 -75.03 85.91 -45.32
CA ALA A 840 -75.34 85.58 -43.93
C ALA A 840 -74.30 86.22 -42.99
N ALA A 841 -74.70 86.43 -41.73
CA ALA A 841 -73.89 87.17 -40.76
C ALA A 841 -72.54 86.50 -40.48
N VAL A 842 -71.55 87.35 -40.19
CA VAL A 842 -70.35 86.95 -39.45
C VAL A 842 -70.58 87.34 -37.99
N ASP A 843 -70.95 86.38 -37.14
CA ASP A 843 -71.04 86.64 -35.71
C ASP A 843 -69.69 86.35 -35.03
N VAL A 844 -69.25 87.28 -34.18
CA VAL A 844 -68.07 87.12 -33.32
C VAL A 844 -68.44 86.99 -31.83
N GLY A 845 -69.73 87.05 -31.51
CA GLY A 845 -70.25 87.14 -30.15
C GLY A 845 -69.87 88.48 -29.50
N SER A 846 -69.87 88.53 -28.17
CA SER A 846 -69.49 89.72 -27.40
C SER A 846 -67.96 89.98 -27.35
N ARG A 847 -67.27 89.91 -28.49
CA ARG A 847 -65.80 89.97 -28.60
C ARG A 847 -65.28 91.28 -29.17
N GLN A 848 -64.07 91.63 -28.76
CA GLN A 848 -63.30 92.71 -29.38
C GLN A 848 -62.62 92.21 -30.66
N ILE A 849 -62.93 92.84 -31.79
CA ILE A 849 -62.16 92.66 -33.02
C ILE A 849 -60.95 93.61 -32.93
N THR A 850 -59.74 93.05 -32.86
CA THR A 850 -58.48 93.81 -32.75
C THR A 850 -57.73 93.81 -34.07
N SER A 851 -56.74 94.71 -34.22
CA SER A 851 -55.98 94.93 -35.48
C SER A 851 -56.81 95.31 -36.72
N VAL A 852 -58.09 95.65 -36.54
CA VAL A 852 -58.93 96.30 -37.55
C VAL A 852 -58.24 97.59 -38.01
N ALA A 853 -58.18 97.84 -39.32
CA ALA A 853 -57.70 99.12 -39.85
C ALA A 853 -58.62 100.27 -39.39
N ALA A 854 -58.19 101.53 -39.54
CA ALA A 854 -59.12 102.64 -39.31
C ALA A 854 -60.15 102.65 -40.45
N GLY A 855 -61.42 102.44 -40.13
CA GLY A 855 -62.50 102.34 -41.11
C GLY A 855 -62.58 103.57 -42.04
N THR A 856 -62.85 103.29 -43.32
CA THR A 856 -62.84 104.25 -44.42
C THR A 856 -64.19 104.44 -45.08
N GLU A 857 -64.98 103.37 -45.20
CA GLU A 857 -66.37 103.39 -45.67
C GLU A 857 -67.35 103.22 -44.50
N LEU A 858 -68.66 103.40 -44.75
CA LEU A 858 -69.69 103.46 -43.69
C LEU A 858 -70.04 102.10 -43.06
N ASP A 859 -69.60 101.00 -43.68
CA ASP A 859 -69.75 99.61 -43.20
C ASP A 859 -68.44 99.01 -42.65
N ASP A 860 -67.34 99.79 -42.60
CA ASP A 860 -66.10 99.38 -41.93
C ASP A 860 -66.22 99.43 -40.38
N ALA A 861 -65.52 98.51 -39.70
CA ALA A 861 -65.43 98.52 -38.25
C ALA A 861 -64.42 99.58 -37.73
N VAL A 862 -64.78 100.27 -36.63
CA VAL A 862 -63.97 101.31 -35.99
C VAL A 862 -63.02 100.72 -34.96
N ASN A 863 -61.76 101.14 -34.94
CA ASN A 863 -60.70 100.54 -34.13
C ASN A 863 -60.30 101.36 -32.89
N VAL A 864 -59.58 100.72 -31.97
CA VAL A 864 -59.14 101.34 -30.70
C VAL A 864 -58.03 102.39 -30.90
N SER A 865 -57.33 102.45 -32.03
CA SER A 865 -56.40 103.58 -32.30
C SER A 865 -57.13 104.90 -32.58
N GLN A 866 -58.39 104.82 -33.04
CA GLN A 866 -59.30 105.97 -33.13
C GLN A 866 -59.84 106.39 -31.74
N LEU A 867 -59.43 105.69 -30.66
CA LEU A 867 -59.85 105.92 -29.26
C LEU A 867 -58.66 106.17 -28.29
N ILE A 868 -57.51 105.49 -28.47
CA ILE A 868 -56.31 105.53 -27.60
C ILE A 868 -55.37 106.74 -27.88
N ALA A 869 -55.95 107.90 -28.14
CA ALA A 869 -55.19 109.14 -28.11
C ALA A 869 -54.86 109.63 -26.65
N ALA A 870 -54.40 108.74 -25.71
CA ALA A 870 -54.11 109.04 -24.26
C ALA A 870 -53.29 108.00 -23.39
N GLN A 871 -52.59 108.49 -22.33
CA GLN A 871 -52.31 107.96 -20.95
C GLN A 871 -51.41 106.70 -20.61
N SER A 872 -51.11 106.46 -19.30
CA SER A 872 -50.19 105.45 -18.64
C SER A 872 -50.37 105.44 -17.06
N LYS A 873 -49.69 104.73 -16.10
CA LYS A 873 -48.47 103.85 -16.02
C LYS A 873 -48.52 102.69 -14.93
N VAL A 874 -47.52 102.56 -14.00
CA VAL A 874 -46.93 101.30 -13.41
C VAL A 874 -45.79 101.67 -12.38
N GLU A 875 -45.19 100.94 -11.39
CA GLU A 875 -45.25 99.58 -10.73
C GLU A 875 -44.22 99.47 -9.52
N ALA A 876 -44.18 98.41 -8.67
CA ALA A 876 -43.24 98.23 -7.50
C ALA A 876 -43.03 96.75 -6.95
N GLY A 877 -42.25 96.50 -5.86
CA GLY A 877 -41.94 95.12 -5.32
C GLY A 877 -41.22 94.97 -3.92
N THR A 878 -40.94 93.72 -3.44
CA THR A 878 -40.91 93.37 -1.98
C THR A 878 -39.81 92.43 -1.34
N ASN A 879 -38.54 92.81 -1.12
CA ASN A 879 -37.67 92.16 -0.08
C ASN A 879 -37.82 92.81 1.32
N ILE A 880 -39.09 93.05 1.70
CA ILE A 880 -39.53 94.33 2.25
C ILE A 880 -40.94 94.14 2.87
N ALA A 881 -41.28 94.88 3.92
CA ALA A 881 -42.56 94.82 4.62
C ALA A 881 -43.75 95.56 3.96
N GLU A 882 -43.52 96.66 3.22
CA GLU A 882 -44.60 97.50 2.66
C GLU A 882 -44.18 98.25 1.37
N VAL A 883 -45.17 98.69 0.58
CA VAL A 883 -45.09 99.57 -0.60
C VAL A 883 -46.40 100.39 -0.64
N VAL A 884 -46.35 101.73 -0.55
CA VAL A 884 -47.54 102.60 -0.34
C VAL A 884 -47.87 103.47 -1.56
N GLU A 885 -49.15 103.74 -1.86
CA GLU A 885 -49.63 104.42 -3.08
C GLU A 885 -50.38 105.75 -2.78
N SER A 886 -50.33 106.74 -3.68
CA SER A 886 -51.14 107.99 -3.56
C SER A 886 -51.39 108.73 -4.88
N GLU A 887 -52.61 109.28 -5.06
CA GLU A 887 -53.04 110.01 -6.27
C GLU A 887 -52.53 111.46 -6.35
N ASN A 888 -52.24 111.91 -7.58
CA ASN A 888 -52.23 113.32 -7.99
C ASN A 888 -53.58 113.68 -8.68
N PRO A 889 -54.19 114.87 -8.47
CA PRO A 889 -55.56 115.19 -8.92
C PRO A 889 -55.85 115.11 -10.43
N ASP A 890 -54.81 114.98 -11.25
CA ASP A 890 -54.88 114.88 -12.71
C ASP A 890 -54.64 113.44 -13.24
N GLY A 891 -54.42 112.45 -12.35
CA GLY A 891 -54.39 111.00 -12.62
C GLY A 891 -53.01 110.29 -12.71
N GLY A 892 -52.26 110.11 -11.59
CA GLY A 892 -50.99 109.32 -11.51
C GLY A 892 -50.36 109.15 -10.08
N THR A 893 -49.29 108.32 -9.87
CA THR A 893 -48.97 107.56 -8.57
C THR A 893 -47.46 107.15 -8.23
N ILE A 894 -47.00 106.89 -6.92
CA ILE A 894 -45.58 106.56 -6.37
C ILE A 894 -45.45 105.86 -4.91
N TYR A 895 -44.28 105.26 -4.40
CA TYR A 895 -44.08 104.29 -3.20
C TYR A 895 -42.72 104.16 -2.31
N THR A 896 -42.57 103.31 -1.20
CA THR A 896 -41.37 103.06 -0.21
C THR A 896 -41.38 101.78 0.79
N VAL A 897 -40.31 101.33 1.59
CA VAL A 897 -39.92 99.87 2.06
C VAL A 897 -39.06 99.46 3.41
N ASN A 898 -38.99 98.17 4.03
CA ASN A 898 -37.98 97.56 5.11
C ASN A 898 -38.00 95.98 5.63
N ALA A 899 -37.05 95.31 6.45
CA ALA A 899 -36.99 93.80 6.93
C ALA A 899 -36.04 93.23 8.18
N ASP A 900 -35.99 91.88 8.64
CA ASP A 900 -35.27 91.23 9.90
C ASP A 900 -34.93 89.60 10.06
N GLY A 901 -34.34 88.96 11.17
CA GLY A 901 -33.85 87.46 11.38
C GLY A 901 -33.58 86.68 12.81
N THR A 902 -32.97 85.40 12.96
CA THR A 902 -32.85 84.44 14.23
C THR A 902 -31.68 83.30 14.45
N THR A 903 -31.60 82.39 15.52
CA THR A 903 -30.43 81.43 16.01
C THR A 903 -30.64 80.01 16.83
N VAL A 904 -29.61 79.19 17.37
CA VAL A 904 -29.63 77.72 17.95
C VAL A 904 -28.61 77.19 19.14
N SER A 905 -28.35 75.84 19.48
CA SER A 905 -27.62 75.21 20.71
C SER A 905 -26.97 73.69 20.74
N ALA A 906 -26.49 73.03 21.89
CA ALA A 906 -25.53 71.79 22.05
C ALA A 906 -25.64 70.65 23.24
N GLY A 907 -24.62 69.74 23.59
CA GLY A 907 -24.65 68.39 24.39
C GLY A 907 -23.50 67.83 25.42
N THR A 908 -23.32 66.48 25.80
CA THR A 908 -22.50 65.85 27.00
C THR A 908 -22.00 64.29 27.08
N GLY A 909 -21.15 63.77 28.07
CA GLY A 909 -20.66 62.32 28.40
C GLY A 909 -19.10 62.11 28.56
N VAL A 910 -18.51 63.18 28.11
CA VAL A 910 -17.18 63.67 27.88
C VAL A 910 -17.49 65.18 28.10
N ASP A 911 -16.66 65.96 28.78
CA ASP A 911 -17.07 67.34 29.08
C ASP A 911 -17.06 68.20 27.82
N VAL A 912 -18.13 68.99 27.59
CA VAL A 912 -18.34 69.82 26.39
C VAL A 912 -18.32 71.30 26.75
N THR A 913 -17.50 72.09 26.07
CA THR A 913 -17.28 73.51 26.39
C THR A 913 -17.49 74.40 25.15
N PRO A 914 -18.27 75.49 25.23
CA PRO A 914 -18.44 76.43 24.11
C PRO A 914 -17.21 77.32 23.90
N THR A 915 -16.96 77.64 22.64
CA THR A 915 -16.12 78.75 22.20
C THR A 915 -17.01 79.89 21.67
N GLY A 916 -16.53 81.14 21.68
CA GLY A 916 -17.38 82.31 21.37
C GLY A 916 -17.74 82.46 19.89
N PRO A 917 -18.82 83.20 19.54
CA PRO A 917 -19.27 83.34 18.16
C PRO A 917 -18.28 84.06 17.24
N ASP A 918 -18.34 83.69 15.96
CA ASP A 918 -17.53 84.23 14.87
C ASP A 918 -18.07 85.57 14.32
N ALA A 919 -17.39 86.09 13.28
CA ALA A 919 -17.76 87.34 12.63
C ALA A 919 -19.11 87.30 11.87
N ASN A 920 -19.67 86.11 11.64
CA ASN A 920 -20.98 85.89 11.04
C ASN A 920 -22.07 85.57 12.08
N ASN A 921 -21.75 85.69 13.38
CA ASN A 921 -22.64 85.49 14.52
C ASN A 921 -23.02 84.01 14.78
N ILE A 922 -22.12 83.06 14.46
CA ILE A 922 -22.29 81.60 14.61
C ILE A 922 -21.27 81.05 15.64
N THR A 923 -21.62 80.02 16.43
CA THR A 923 -20.89 79.58 17.65
C THR A 923 -20.49 78.09 17.62
N ASP A 924 -19.24 77.76 17.97
CA ASP A 924 -18.65 76.39 17.96
C ASP A 924 -18.27 75.84 19.36
N TYR A 925 -18.05 74.51 19.49
CA TYR A 925 -17.91 73.77 20.77
C TYR A 925 -16.80 72.69 20.75
N GLU A 926 -16.12 72.43 21.88
CA GLU A 926 -14.98 71.49 22.06
C GLU A 926 -15.21 70.47 23.21
N VAL A 927 -14.52 69.30 23.24
CA VAL A 927 -14.90 68.10 24.05
C VAL A 927 -13.70 67.28 24.64
N ALA A 928 -13.71 66.87 25.94
CA ALA A 928 -12.58 66.13 26.59
C ALA A 928 -12.93 65.11 27.74
N LEU A 929 -12.01 64.16 28.05
CA LEU A 929 -12.16 63.04 29.02
C LEU A 929 -11.96 63.42 30.51
N ASN A 930 -12.53 62.64 31.44
CA ASN A 930 -12.61 62.94 32.89
C ASN A 930 -11.64 62.14 33.81
N GLN A 931 -11.61 62.50 35.10
CA GLN A 931 -10.58 62.13 36.10
C GLN A 931 -10.57 60.67 36.55
N ASP A 932 -11.73 60.00 36.68
CA ASP A 932 -11.79 58.61 37.17
C ASP A 932 -10.96 57.64 36.31
N THR A 933 -10.89 57.94 35.01
CA THR A 933 -10.05 57.26 34.01
C THR A 933 -8.54 57.42 34.25
N GLN A 934 -8.10 58.49 34.92
CA GLN A 934 -6.69 58.83 35.13
C GLN A 934 -6.14 58.25 36.44
N ASP A 935 -6.93 58.30 37.52
CA ASP A 935 -6.54 57.77 38.83
C ASP A 935 -6.29 56.25 38.81
N SER A 936 -6.96 55.55 37.88
CA SER A 936 -6.75 54.12 37.60
C SER A 936 -5.34 53.77 37.10
N LEU A 937 -4.54 54.74 36.64
CA LEU A 937 -3.24 54.51 36.01
C LEU A 937 -2.04 54.65 36.96
N LEU A 938 -2.20 55.35 38.09
CA LEU A 938 -1.11 55.65 39.03
C LEU A 938 -0.92 54.60 40.13
N LEU A 939 -1.86 53.67 40.28
CA LEU A 939 -1.76 52.54 41.22
C LEU A 939 -0.59 51.58 40.89
N ALA A 940 0.00 51.70 39.69
CA ALA A 940 1.11 50.89 39.21
C ALA A 940 2.50 51.28 39.78
N ASP A 941 2.68 52.52 40.24
CA ASP A 941 4.01 53.08 40.58
C ASP A 941 4.55 52.61 41.96
N SER A 942 3.68 52.02 42.80
CA SER A 942 4.02 51.61 44.18
C SER A 942 4.30 50.11 44.36
N ALA A 943 4.28 49.32 43.29
CA ALA A 943 4.36 47.84 43.36
C ALA A 943 5.82 47.29 43.48
N LEU A 944 6.65 47.91 44.32
CA LEU A 944 8.09 47.62 44.37
C LEU A 944 8.43 46.35 45.16
N GLN A 945 8.60 45.26 44.41
CA GLN A 945 9.58 44.17 44.64
C GLN A 945 9.79 43.70 46.09
N THR A 946 9.00 42.72 46.50
CA THR A 946 9.39 41.73 47.53
C THR A 946 9.11 40.35 46.96
N VAL A 947 10.12 39.48 46.89
CA VAL A 947 10.00 38.13 46.33
C VAL A 947 10.20 37.11 47.45
N VAL A 948 9.07 36.70 48.04
CA VAL A 948 9.02 35.61 49.03
C VAL A 948 9.23 34.29 48.30
N THR A 949 10.35 33.59 48.58
CA THR A 949 10.56 32.23 48.05
C THR A 949 10.16 31.18 49.09
N GLN A 950 9.37 30.21 48.64
CA GLN A 950 8.86 29.11 49.47
C GLN A 950 9.21 27.76 48.82
N ILE A 951 9.42 26.75 49.67
CA ILE A 951 9.48 25.34 49.27
C ILE A 951 8.40 24.62 50.08
N ASP A 952 7.53 23.88 49.40
CA ASP A 952 6.40 23.13 50.00
C ASP A 952 5.56 23.94 51.01
N GLY A 953 5.29 25.21 50.67
CA GLY A 953 4.51 26.15 51.50
C GLY A 953 5.26 26.70 52.74
N THR A 954 6.54 26.39 52.90
CA THR A 954 7.41 26.92 53.96
C THR A 954 8.32 28.02 53.38
N GLU A 955 8.34 29.18 54.03
CA GLU A 955 9.19 30.31 53.65
C GLU A 955 10.67 30.00 53.93
N VAL A 956 11.52 30.05 52.90
CA VAL A 956 12.95 29.67 53.00
C VAL A 956 13.89 30.86 52.99
N LYS A 957 13.68 31.82 52.08
CA LYS A 957 14.31 33.15 52.11
C LYS A 957 13.45 34.13 51.31
N THR A 958 13.28 35.33 51.83
CA THR A 958 12.59 36.42 51.14
C THR A 958 13.64 37.41 50.63
N LEU A 959 13.54 37.73 49.35
CA LEU A 959 14.40 38.70 48.66
C LEU A 959 13.68 40.05 48.67
N ASP A 960 14.35 41.07 49.19
CA ASP A 960 13.87 42.44 49.24
C ASP A 960 14.89 43.39 48.59
N GLN A 961 14.72 44.69 48.79
CA GLN A 961 15.63 45.72 48.27
C GLN A 961 17.04 45.68 48.89
N ASP A 962 17.21 45.05 50.06
CA ASP A 962 18.43 45.10 50.87
C ASP A 962 19.22 43.76 50.87
N ASP A 963 18.56 42.61 50.62
CA ASP A 963 19.20 41.31 50.35
C ASP A 963 18.71 40.70 49.02
N ASN A 964 19.48 40.95 47.96
CA ASN A 964 19.11 40.68 46.56
C ASN A 964 19.88 39.52 45.90
N VAL A 965 20.52 38.64 46.68
CA VAL A 965 21.23 37.46 46.16
C VAL A 965 20.50 36.17 46.51
N ALA A 966 19.93 35.53 45.48
CA ALA A 966 19.35 34.20 45.55
C ALA A 966 20.42 33.12 45.34
N ASN A 967 20.37 32.04 46.13
CA ASN A 967 21.31 30.92 46.03
C ASN A 967 20.54 29.60 45.87
N PHE A 968 20.73 28.95 44.73
CA PHE A 968 20.10 27.67 44.38
C PHE A 968 21.14 26.55 44.47
N VAL A 969 20.77 25.42 45.07
CA VAL A 969 21.68 24.29 45.37
C VAL A 969 21.24 23.06 44.59
N THR A 970 22.18 22.39 43.92
CA THR A 970 21.97 21.11 43.22
C THR A 970 21.58 20.00 44.19
N GLY A 971 20.67 19.12 43.76
CA GLY A 971 20.27 17.91 44.48
C GLY A 971 20.60 16.64 43.69
N ASP A 972 20.48 15.48 44.32
CA ASP A 972 21.03 14.20 43.80
C ASP A 972 20.60 13.85 42.35
N ASN A 973 19.37 14.22 41.95
CA ASN A 973 18.82 13.99 40.62
C ASN A 973 18.71 15.26 39.74
N ILE A 974 19.15 16.44 40.21
CA ILE A 974 18.95 17.75 39.55
C ILE A 974 20.24 18.56 39.50
N VAL A 975 20.70 18.83 38.28
CA VAL A 975 21.88 19.65 37.95
C VAL A 975 21.44 21.09 37.62
N LEU A 976 22.21 22.06 38.12
CA LEU A 976 22.00 23.50 37.91
C LEU A 976 23.25 24.09 37.25
N SER A 977 23.08 24.88 36.20
CA SER A 977 24.19 25.58 35.51
C SER A 977 23.75 26.95 34.98
N ASP A 978 24.71 27.88 34.80
CA ASP A 978 24.48 29.11 34.04
C ASP A 978 24.31 28.78 32.55
N GLU A 979 23.28 29.34 31.93
CA GLU A 979 23.10 29.36 30.48
C GLU A 979 22.70 30.78 30.05
N ALA A 980 23.68 31.53 29.53
CA ALA A 980 23.53 32.88 29.02
C ALA A 980 22.91 33.90 30.02
N GLY A 981 23.12 33.72 31.32
CA GLY A 981 22.55 34.56 32.38
C GLY A 981 21.19 34.08 32.90
N GLY A 982 20.68 32.94 32.41
CA GLY A 982 19.58 32.19 33.01
C GLY A 982 20.09 31.01 33.84
N ILE A 983 19.28 30.55 34.80
CA ILE A 983 19.56 29.30 35.53
C ILE A 983 18.97 28.14 34.73
N LYS A 984 19.83 27.35 34.10
CA LYS A 984 19.45 26.08 33.46
C LYS A 984 19.23 25.03 34.56
N ILE A 985 18.05 24.44 34.59
CA ILE A 985 17.70 23.31 35.46
C ILE A 985 17.59 22.08 34.58
N ALA A 986 18.36 21.03 34.89
CA ALA A 986 18.36 19.77 34.17
C ALA A 986 18.31 18.60 35.16
N THR A 987 17.89 17.42 34.69
CA THR A 987 18.10 16.18 35.45
C THR A 987 19.58 15.78 35.43
N ALA A 988 19.98 14.94 36.38
CA ALA A 988 21.22 14.17 36.24
C ALA A 988 21.15 13.25 35.01
N GLU A 989 22.31 12.83 34.50
CA GLU A 989 22.42 11.89 33.36
C GLU A 989 21.92 10.50 33.78
N ASP A 990 22.30 10.05 34.98
CA ASP A 990 21.71 8.91 35.69
C ASP A 990 20.79 9.41 36.82
N VAL A 991 19.47 9.29 36.66
CA VAL A 991 18.49 9.62 37.73
C VAL A 991 18.02 8.38 38.48
N THR A 992 18.12 8.41 39.81
CA THR A 992 17.72 7.29 40.69
C THR A 992 16.47 7.63 41.49
N PHE A 993 15.38 6.91 41.28
CA PHE A 993 14.14 7.05 42.04
C PHE A 993 13.92 5.84 42.97
N THR A 994 13.66 6.09 44.25
CA THR A 994 13.30 5.05 45.23
C THR A 994 11.82 4.63 45.15
N THR A 995 10.95 5.54 44.71
CA THR A 995 9.54 5.30 44.36
C THR A 995 9.13 6.33 43.31
N ILE A 996 8.30 5.93 42.33
CA ILE A 996 7.62 6.85 41.40
C ILE A 996 6.12 6.72 41.65
N ASN A 997 5.43 7.84 41.85
CA ASN A 997 3.99 7.90 42.11
C ASN A 997 3.31 8.80 41.08
N SER A 998 2.98 8.22 39.93
CA SER A 998 2.44 8.91 38.76
C SER A 998 1.30 8.11 38.15
N ASP A 999 0.14 8.74 37.93
CA ASP A 999 -1.03 8.11 37.28
C ASP A 999 -0.73 7.65 35.85
N SER A 1000 0.32 8.21 35.22
CA SER A 1000 1.03 7.56 34.11
C SER A 1000 2.53 7.91 34.10
N LEU A 1001 3.36 6.92 33.78
CA LEU A 1001 4.78 7.06 33.42
C LEU A 1001 4.91 6.62 31.96
N ALA A 1002 5.12 7.55 31.04
CA ALA A 1002 5.30 7.27 29.62
C ALA A 1002 6.76 7.48 29.20
N ILE A 1003 7.37 6.46 28.59
CA ILE A 1003 8.67 6.57 27.93
C ILE A 1003 8.43 6.81 26.44
N THR A 1004 8.87 7.95 25.90
CA THR A 1004 8.68 8.28 24.49
C THR A 1004 9.33 7.24 23.58
N GLY A 1005 8.52 6.52 22.78
CA GLY A 1005 8.99 5.41 21.94
C GLY A 1005 9.24 4.09 22.67
N GLY A 1006 8.86 4.00 23.95
CA GLY A 1006 8.96 2.79 24.78
C GLY A 1006 7.67 2.49 25.52
N PRO A 1007 7.72 1.64 26.58
CA PRO A 1007 6.55 1.30 27.38
C PRO A 1007 5.96 2.51 28.13
N THR A 1008 4.65 2.45 28.36
CA THR A 1008 3.95 3.34 29.26
C THR A 1008 3.24 2.54 30.35
N LEU A 1009 3.38 2.98 31.60
CA LEU A 1009 2.59 2.51 32.73
C LEU A 1009 1.48 3.55 32.95
N THR A 1010 0.25 3.11 33.11
CA THR A 1010 -0.91 3.96 33.39
C THR A 1010 -1.73 3.36 34.53
N GLY A 1011 -2.63 4.15 35.13
CA GLY A 1011 -3.65 3.65 36.06
C GLY A 1011 -4.58 2.56 35.49
N GLY A 1012 -4.55 2.31 34.16
CA GLY A 1012 -5.26 1.21 33.51
C GLY A 1012 -4.42 -0.04 33.25
N GLY A 1013 -3.09 0.00 33.43
CA GLY A 1013 -2.18 -1.11 33.15
C GLY A 1013 -0.92 -0.70 32.40
N ILE A 1014 -0.20 -1.68 31.85
CA ILE A 1014 1.01 -1.49 31.04
C ILE A 1014 0.62 -1.53 29.56
N ASP A 1015 0.91 -0.47 28.82
CA ASP A 1015 0.96 -0.47 27.36
C ASP A 1015 2.42 -0.53 26.92
N MET A 1016 2.78 -1.55 26.15
CA MET A 1016 4.15 -1.76 25.67
C MET A 1016 4.46 -1.01 24.36
N ASN A 1017 3.51 -0.25 23.79
CA ASN A 1017 3.67 0.50 22.55
C ASN A 1017 4.24 -0.38 21.41
N ASN A 1018 3.55 -1.49 21.16
CA ASN A 1018 3.94 -2.56 20.22
C ASN A 1018 5.28 -3.28 20.47
N THR A 1019 5.93 -3.11 21.63
CA THR A 1019 7.16 -3.84 21.99
C THR A 1019 6.90 -5.12 22.82
N THR A 1020 7.84 -6.07 22.81
CA THR A 1020 7.68 -7.39 23.44
C THR A 1020 8.12 -7.43 24.91
N ILE A 1021 7.29 -8.02 25.78
CA ILE A 1021 7.67 -8.31 27.18
C ILE A 1021 8.56 -9.56 27.22
N SER A 1022 9.86 -9.36 27.01
CA SER A 1022 10.86 -10.44 27.17
C SER A 1022 11.04 -10.83 28.65
N ASN A 1023 11.39 -12.10 28.90
CA ASN A 1023 11.67 -12.65 30.23
C ASN A 1023 10.48 -12.69 31.22
N LEU A 1024 9.24 -12.62 30.73
CA LEU A 1024 8.04 -12.90 31.52
C LEU A 1024 7.99 -14.39 31.91
N ALA A 1025 8.16 -14.69 33.21
CA ALA A 1025 8.05 -16.03 33.76
C ALA A 1025 6.62 -16.57 33.65
N ASP A 1026 6.45 -17.89 33.76
CA ASP A 1026 5.14 -18.54 33.81
C ASP A 1026 4.30 -17.95 34.95
N GLY A 1027 3.08 -17.50 34.65
CA GLY A 1027 2.12 -17.06 35.67
C GLY A 1027 1.72 -18.23 36.58
N VAL A 1028 1.75 -17.99 37.89
CA VAL A 1028 1.52 -18.99 38.95
C VAL A 1028 0.18 -18.77 39.64
N ASP A 1029 -0.16 -17.50 39.92
CA ASP A 1029 -1.46 -17.11 40.46
C ASP A 1029 -2.42 -16.64 39.34
N ALA A 1030 -3.72 -16.73 39.60
CA ALA A 1030 -4.77 -16.56 38.58
C ALA A 1030 -4.89 -15.15 37.96
N ASN A 1031 -4.11 -14.17 38.46
CA ASN A 1031 -4.05 -12.80 37.96
C ASN A 1031 -2.69 -12.47 37.30
N ASP A 1032 -1.77 -13.42 37.23
CA ASP A 1032 -0.47 -13.22 36.59
C ASP A 1032 -0.63 -13.15 35.06
N ALA A 1033 0.23 -12.37 34.39
CA ALA A 1033 0.27 -12.32 32.94
C ALA A 1033 0.83 -13.64 32.38
N VAL A 1034 0.00 -14.38 31.63
CA VAL A 1034 0.42 -15.63 30.99
C VAL A 1034 1.41 -15.39 29.86
N ASN A 1035 2.48 -16.18 29.80
CA ASN A 1035 3.40 -16.16 28.66
C ASN A 1035 2.92 -17.09 27.52
N LEU A 1036 3.52 -16.93 26.33
CA LEU A 1036 3.10 -17.66 25.13
C LEU A 1036 3.10 -19.19 25.31
N SER A 1037 4.05 -19.75 26.07
CA SER A 1037 4.13 -21.20 26.27
C SER A 1037 2.96 -21.77 27.09
N GLN A 1038 2.38 -20.96 27.99
CA GLN A 1038 1.18 -21.32 28.74
C GLN A 1038 -0.06 -21.30 27.85
N LEU A 1039 -0.13 -20.35 26.90
CA LEU A 1039 -1.21 -20.26 25.92
C LEU A 1039 -1.15 -21.40 24.89
N GLU A 1040 0.02 -21.70 24.34
CA GLU A 1040 0.25 -22.84 23.44
C GLU A 1040 -0.07 -24.18 24.11
N GLY A 1041 0.34 -24.35 25.37
CA GLY A 1041 0.02 -25.53 26.18
C GLY A 1041 -1.49 -25.72 26.39
N ALA A 1042 -2.25 -24.64 26.56
CA ALA A 1042 -3.71 -24.68 26.65
C ALA A 1042 -4.37 -25.01 25.30
N ALA A 1043 -3.89 -24.41 24.21
CA ALA A 1043 -4.41 -24.66 22.86
C ALA A 1043 -4.18 -26.11 22.38
N ALA A 1044 -3.01 -26.68 22.66
CA ALA A 1044 -2.66 -28.04 22.28
C ALA A 1044 -3.55 -29.11 22.97
N ALA A 1045 -4.13 -28.80 24.14
CA ALA A 1045 -4.95 -29.74 24.91
C ALA A 1045 -6.41 -29.86 24.41
N ALA A 1046 -6.82 -29.08 23.40
CA ALA A 1046 -8.22 -28.93 23.00
C ALA A 1046 -8.67 -29.74 21.75
N ARG A 1047 -7.74 -30.37 21.01
CA ARG A 1047 -8.05 -31.04 19.73
C ARG A 1047 -8.39 -32.53 19.92
N THR A 1048 -9.25 -33.06 19.05
CA THR A 1048 -9.73 -34.46 19.07
C THR A 1048 -9.45 -35.14 17.73
N GLU A 1049 -9.09 -36.43 17.74
CA GLU A 1049 -8.59 -37.19 16.59
C GLU A 1049 -9.62 -38.22 16.07
N VAL A 1050 -9.66 -38.44 14.75
CA VAL A 1050 -10.60 -39.36 14.07
C VAL A 1050 -9.87 -40.14 12.95
N GLU A 1051 -9.82 -41.47 13.03
CA GLU A 1051 -9.22 -42.33 11.99
C GLU A 1051 -10.23 -42.79 10.91
N ALA A 1052 -9.76 -42.99 9.68
CA ALA A 1052 -10.54 -43.47 8.54
C ALA A 1052 -10.64 -45.01 8.50
N GLY A 1053 -11.85 -45.54 8.32
CA GLY A 1053 -12.10 -46.98 8.14
C GLY A 1053 -11.98 -47.46 6.69
N THR A 1054 -11.73 -48.76 6.47
CA THR A 1054 -11.39 -49.33 5.14
C THR A 1054 -12.49 -49.30 4.05
N ASN A 1055 -13.66 -48.74 4.34
CA ASN A 1055 -14.77 -48.55 3.40
C ASN A 1055 -15.06 -47.04 3.14
N VAL A 1056 -14.15 -46.17 3.57
CA VAL A 1056 -14.22 -44.71 3.40
C VAL A 1056 -13.31 -44.31 2.24
N ALA A 1057 -13.80 -43.51 1.29
CA ALA A 1057 -13.03 -42.96 0.18
C ALA A 1057 -12.11 -41.83 0.66
N SER A 1058 -12.65 -40.93 1.48
CA SER A 1058 -11.93 -39.83 2.12
C SER A 1058 -12.56 -39.46 3.46
N VAL A 1059 -11.73 -39.00 4.40
CA VAL A 1059 -12.18 -38.21 5.55
C VAL A 1059 -11.67 -36.80 5.32
N ASP A 1060 -12.57 -35.93 4.84
CA ASP A 1060 -12.24 -34.58 4.41
C ASP A 1060 -12.39 -33.63 5.60
N GLN A 1061 -11.26 -33.07 6.04
CA GLN A 1061 -11.18 -32.14 7.15
C GLN A 1061 -11.38 -30.71 6.64
N THR A 1062 -12.31 -29.98 7.24
CA THR A 1062 -12.56 -28.56 7.00
C THR A 1062 -12.52 -27.79 8.31
N THR A 1063 -11.91 -26.61 8.31
CA THR A 1063 -11.89 -25.75 9.50
C THR A 1063 -13.23 -25.05 9.65
N GLY A 1064 -13.84 -25.13 10.83
CA GLY A 1064 -15.01 -24.33 11.18
C GLY A 1064 -14.67 -22.86 11.39
N ALA A 1065 -15.70 -22.01 11.47
CA ALA A 1065 -15.53 -20.56 11.57
C ALA A 1065 -14.80 -20.08 12.84
N ASP A 1066 -14.72 -20.91 13.88
CA ASP A 1066 -14.05 -20.62 15.15
C ASP A 1066 -12.65 -21.31 15.25
N GLY A 1067 -12.14 -21.85 14.13
CA GLY A 1067 -10.82 -22.49 14.07
C GLY A 1067 -10.79 -23.97 14.49
N GLN A 1068 -11.95 -24.60 14.72
CA GLN A 1068 -12.06 -26.01 15.11
C GLN A 1068 -12.05 -26.96 13.90
N ASP A 1069 -11.49 -28.17 14.07
CA ASP A 1069 -11.48 -29.20 13.03
C ASP A 1069 -12.85 -29.88 12.87
N ILE A 1070 -13.44 -29.84 11.67
CA ILE A 1070 -14.66 -30.56 11.31
C ILE A 1070 -14.31 -31.66 10.30
N TYR A 1071 -14.63 -32.92 10.62
CA TYR A 1071 -14.31 -34.08 9.76
C TYR A 1071 -15.55 -34.61 9.05
N THR A 1072 -15.53 -34.64 7.72
CA THR A 1072 -16.59 -35.19 6.87
C THR A 1072 -16.18 -36.57 6.33
N VAL A 1073 -16.98 -37.61 6.58
CA VAL A 1073 -16.63 -39.01 6.27
C VAL A 1073 -17.36 -39.49 5.01
N ASN A 1074 -16.67 -39.54 3.87
CA ASN A 1074 -17.23 -39.88 2.57
C ASN A 1074 -17.04 -41.36 2.24
N ALA A 1075 -18.13 -42.15 2.23
CA ALA A 1075 -18.09 -43.61 2.09
C ALA A 1075 -18.37 -44.08 0.65
N ASP A 1076 -17.48 -44.93 0.13
CA ASP A 1076 -17.56 -45.40 -1.27
C ASP A 1076 -18.58 -46.53 -1.44
N GLY A 1077 -19.41 -46.46 -2.48
CA GLY A 1077 -20.39 -47.51 -2.80
C GLY A 1077 -21.51 -47.77 -1.78
N ALA A 1078 -21.92 -46.77 -1.00
CA ALA A 1078 -22.94 -46.90 0.05
C ALA A 1078 -24.35 -47.29 -0.47
N SER A 1079 -24.66 -48.60 -0.48
CA SER A 1079 -25.96 -49.11 -0.91
C SER A 1079 -27.06 -48.93 0.15
N VAL A 1080 -27.92 -47.92 -0.02
CA VAL A 1080 -29.06 -47.66 0.88
C VAL A 1080 -30.27 -48.51 0.49
N SER A 1081 -30.54 -49.60 1.22
CA SER A 1081 -31.76 -50.40 1.03
C SER A 1081 -32.90 -49.86 1.90
N ALA A 1082 -33.89 -49.22 1.27
CA ALA A 1082 -35.10 -48.78 1.96
C ALA A 1082 -35.92 -49.99 2.47
N GLY A 1083 -36.25 -49.99 3.75
CA GLY A 1083 -37.28 -50.88 4.31
C GLY A 1083 -38.67 -50.52 3.77
N THR A 1084 -39.61 -51.47 3.82
CA THR A 1084 -40.97 -51.28 3.27
C THR A 1084 -41.69 -50.09 3.92
N GLY A 1085 -41.86 -48.99 3.16
CA GLY A 1085 -42.58 -47.80 3.60
C GLY A 1085 -41.97 -46.45 3.21
N VAL A 1086 -40.84 -46.40 2.51
CA VAL A 1086 -40.17 -45.15 2.10
C VAL A 1086 -39.90 -45.14 0.59
N ASP A 1087 -40.41 -44.14 -0.12
CA ASP A 1087 -40.02 -43.85 -1.51
C ASP A 1087 -38.69 -43.08 -1.53
N VAL A 1088 -37.81 -43.43 -2.47
CA VAL A 1088 -36.53 -42.74 -2.69
C VAL A 1088 -36.58 -42.07 -4.06
N VAL A 1089 -36.85 -40.76 -4.07
CA VAL A 1089 -36.85 -39.95 -5.28
C VAL A 1089 -35.44 -39.44 -5.55
N ALA A 1090 -34.86 -39.81 -6.68
CA ALA A 1090 -33.60 -39.25 -7.15
C ALA A 1090 -33.84 -37.85 -7.76
N ALA A 1091 -33.28 -36.81 -7.13
CA ALA A 1091 -33.12 -35.51 -7.76
C ALA A 1091 -31.92 -35.56 -8.74
N ALA A 1092 -32.00 -34.82 -9.84
CA ALA A 1092 -30.88 -34.65 -10.75
C ALA A 1092 -29.88 -33.61 -10.19
N PRO A 1093 -28.57 -33.74 -10.48
CA PRO A 1093 -27.64 -32.62 -10.33
C PRO A 1093 -27.93 -31.57 -11.42
N ASP A 1094 -28.22 -30.35 -10.99
CA ASP A 1094 -28.02 -29.16 -11.81
C ASP A 1094 -26.53 -28.77 -11.83
N ALA A 1095 -26.20 -27.63 -12.46
CA ALA A 1095 -24.84 -27.17 -12.79
C ALA A 1095 -23.88 -26.99 -11.60
#